data_AF-A0A8H5LDT2-F1
#
_entry.id   AF-A0A8H5LDT2-F1
#
_cell.length_a   1.000
_cell.length_b   1.000
_cell.length_c   1.000
_cell.angle_alpha   90.00
_cell.angle_beta   90.00
_cell.angle_gamma   90.00
#
_symmetry.space_group_name_H-M   'P 1'
#
loop_
_entity.id
_entity.type
_entity.pdbx_description
1 polymer ?
#
loop_
_entity_poly.entity_id
_entity_poly.type
_entity_poly.pdbx_seq_one_letter_code
_entity_poly.pdbx_strand_id
1 'polypeptide(L)'
;MRNCGIIYKVPWAASLLTAQGHKCQRRYPTLYSTLVLQVRQRPSNTSLDYREPRCFLLQTQTGSWRPYLERVTSYVAFDISRAYQLAKRPKSRRMAEYYELEESALRHRRMDVEDRTNGFRVVDDYHPLKPKRRRIFTFRRVLLAILTLVVLVVLHKFEYVRLPYPSFTDSWNPLPTGGSATSGPDVKKRDAVVEAFRHSWLAYEQDAMGADEYHPLSHQGSNFSSHGSVGYMVIDAIDTMYLMGLKEEYQRARSWMATQHTFDRDGNFNTFETTIRILGGLLSIYHLTKDRLYLDKATDLANRMLPVFDTPSGLALSMANLGLQQAVDDPGSAGLISTAEATTLQLEFRYLSHLTENPIYWDKAEKAMRVLRAAKQPSNLVPIYMNANSGLFIDSEIRLGSRGDSYYEYLLKQYLQTNKTEHVYREMYDAAMQGIHDKLLVKGVKKGLTFTAELIPTHSQAAKEYVYPSRFISPPSKRFRKYTLQRKQDHLVCFLGGSLMLGATTAGTRVEKVSRPPREHQLTNGGKRDWQTGYELIETCVDTHNTATGLSPEIAYFYSPEEAERRGAEIKADWYIKNARPGAWPVYDARYILRPETVESIFLAYRLTGNSRYRKIGWRIFQSIEKHCRLDEGGYSSILNVDDVNSKKDDKMETFWLAETLKYLYLLFEDESVIPLDKYVFNTEAHPLPIFMPNHPLADF
;
A
#
# COMPACT_ATOMS: atom_id res chain seq x y z
N MET A 1 -16.31 -49.91 34.27
CA MET A 1 -17.51 -49.59 33.46
C MET A 1 -17.28 -48.19 32.89
N ARG A 2 -16.77 -48.11 31.65
CA ARG A 2 -17.45 -47.63 30.41
C ARG A 2 -17.74 -46.11 30.46
N ASN A 3 -17.23 -45.23 29.60
CA ASN A 3 -16.77 -45.38 28.21
C ASN A 3 -15.69 -44.34 27.81
N CYS A 4 -14.73 -44.81 27.00
CA CYS A 4 -13.87 -44.00 26.15
C CYS A 4 -14.65 -43.43 24.95
N GLY A 5 -14.23 -42.27 24.46
CA GLY A 5 -14.68 -41.70 23.18
C GLY A 5 -13.54 -40.92 22.52
N ILE A 6 -12.82 -41.60 21.63
CA ILE A 6 -11.85 -41.02 20.68
C ILE A 6 -12.65 -40.58 19.44
N ILE A 7 -12.47 -39.34 18.96
CA ILE A 7 -12.87 -38.94 17.60
C ILE A 7 -11.76 -38.10 16.95
N TYR A 8 -11.45 -38.49 15.71
CA TYR A 8 -10.47 -37.97 14.75
C TYR A 8 -10.71 -36.50 14.34
N LYS A 9 -9.62 -35.76 14.09
CA LYS A 9 -9.57 -34.53 13.28
C LYS A 9 -9.07 -34.87 11.86
N VAL A 10 -9.77 -34.40 10.83
CA VAL A 10 -9.29 -34.30 9.44
C VAL A 10 -9.60 -32.88 8.94
N PRO A 11 -8.71 -32.21 8.17
CA PRO A 11 -8.75 -30.77 7.92
C PRO A 11 -9.34 -30.43 6.55
N TRP A 12 -10.16 -29.37 6.40
CA TRP A 12 -10.47 -28.81 5.07
C TRP A 12 -10.77 -27.32 5.10
N ALA A 13 -10.29 -26.65 4.06
CA ALA A 13 -10.47 -25.26 3.72
C ALA A 13 -11.74 -25.00 2.89
N ALA A 14 -12.18 -23.73 2.95
CA ALA A 14 -12.87 -22.91 1.93
C ALA A 14 -14.39 -23.08 1.62
N SER A 15 -15.07 -21.91 1.72
CA SER A 15 -16.14 -21.37 0.86
C SER A 15 -17.64 -21.58 1.18
N LEU A 16 -18.21 -20.55 1.84
CA LEU A 16 -19.41 -19.73 1.56
C LEU A 16 -20.70 -20.28 0.86
N LEU A 17 -21.84 -19.88 1.49
CA LEU A 17 -23.25 -19.75 1.03
C LEU A 17 -24.06 -21.07 0.94
N THR A 18 -25.28 -21.25 1.48
CA THR A 18 -26.37 -20.34 1.89
C THR A 18 -27.44 -21.17 2.61
N ALA A 19 -28.16 -20.60 3.60
CA ALA A 19 -29.49 -21.10 4.01
C ALA A 19 -30.35 -19.95 4.56
N GLN A 20 -31.30 -19.47 3.75
CA GLN A 20 -32.54 -18.87 4.22
C GLN A 20 -33.67 -19.49 3.41
N GLY A 21 -34.56 -20.21 4.07
CA GLY A 21 -35.85 -20.61 3.52
C GLY A 21 -36.88 -19.52 3.83
N HIS A 22 -37.70 -19.16 2.85
CA HIS A 22 -39.13 -18.93 3.03
C HIS A 22 -39.85 -18.98 1.66
N LYS A 23 -41.03 -19.60 1.71
CA LYS A 23 -41.93 -20.02 0.62
C LYS A 23 -42.56 -18.84 -0.14
N CYS A 24 -42.72 -18.96 -1.47
CA CYS A 24 -44.01 -18.70 -2.15
C CYS A 24 -44.07 -19.19 -3.61
N GLN A 25 -44.88 -20.23 -3.80
CA GLN A 25 -45.70 -20.65 -4.97
C GLN A 25 -45.77 -19.75 -6.24
N ARG A 26 -45.51 -20.29 -7.45
CA ARG A 26 -46.49 -20.90 -8.41
C ARG A 26 -45.94 -21.03 -9.87
N ARG A 27 -46.19 -22.23 -10.44
CA ARG A 27 -46.47 -22.60 -11.87
C ARG A 27 -45.36 -22.65 -12.95
N TYR A 28 -44.82 -23.88 -13.12
CA TYR A 28 -44.59 -24.74 -14.32
C TYR A 28 -45.23 -24.36 -15.70
N PRO A 29 -44.89 -25.01 -16.86
CA PRO A 29 -44.18 -26.31 -17.02
C PRO A 29 -43.17 -26.52 -18.20
N THR A 30 -42.43 -27.65 -18.08
CA THR A 30 -42.01 -28.65 -19.12
C THR A 30 -41.00 -28.27 -20.22
N LEU A 31 -39.95 -29.05 -20.55
CA LEU A 31 -39.91 -30.47 -20.98
C LEU A 31 -38.65 -31.19 -20.46
N TYR A 32 -38.76 -32.35 -19.78
CA TYR A 32 -38.54 -33.74 -20.29
C TYR A 32 -37.07 -34.03 -20.70
N SER A 33 -36.38 -35.09 -20.27
CA SER A 33 -36.77 -36.36 -19.65
C SER A 33 -35.53 -37.12 -19.13
N THR A 34 -35.63 -37.72 -17.94
CA THR A 34 -35.35 -39.15 -17.56
C THR A 34 -34.07 -39.87 -18.04
N LEU A 35 -33.44 -40.79 -17.30
CA LEU A 35 -33.89 -41.75 -16.28
C LEU A 35 -32.62 -42.24 -15.51
N VAL A 36 -32.53 -42.15 -14.18
CA VAL A 36 -32.78 -43.18 -13.12
C VAL A 36 -31.81 -44.39 -13.11
N LEU A 37 -31.27 -44.65 -11.90
CA LEU A 37 -31.09 -45.95 -11.18
C LEU A 37 -29.67 -46.04 -10.59
N GLN A 38 -29.39 -46.57 -9.39
CA GLN A 38 -30.10 -46.87 -8.15
C GLN A 38 -29.00 -47.33 -7.17
N VAL A 39 -29.17 -46.99 -5.91
CA VAL A 39 -28.30 -47.29 -4.76
C VAL A 39 -28.31 -48.78 -4.40
N ARG A 40 -27.17 -49.38 -3.98
CA ARG A 40 -27.01 -50.11 -2.68
C ARG A 40 -25.65 -50.83 -2.45
N GLN A 41 -25.13 -50.59 -1.24
CA GLN A 41 -24.49 -51.51 -0.26
C GLN A 41 -23.13 -52.21 -0.52
N ARG A 42 -22.10 -51.74 0.23
CA ARG A 42 -21.07 -52.40 1.10
C ARG A 42 -20.97 -53.95 1.14
N PRO A 43 -19.91 -54.57 1.75
CA PRO A 43 -18.55 -54.12 2.15
C PRO A 43 -17.39 -55.15 1.91
N SER A 44 -16.18 -54.82 2.39
CA SER A 44 -15.18 -55.71 3.07
C SER A 44 -13.87 -56.10 2.35
N ASN A 45 -12.79 -55.85 3.10
CA ASN A 45 -11.44 -56.44 3.19
C ASN A 45 -11.01 -57.52 2.19
N THR A 46 -9.79 -57.39 1.64
CA THR A 46 -8.63 -58.23 1.99
C THR A 46 -7.34 -57.74 1.32
N SER A 47 -6.24 -57.96 2.05
CA SER A 47 -4.83 -57.89 1.66
C SER A 47 -4.46 -58.70 0.41
N LEU A 48 -3.48 -58.25 -0.37
CA LEU A 48 -2.32 -59.06 -0.76
C LEU A 48 -1.28 -58.23 -1.56
N ASP A 49 -0.04 -58.44 -1.14
CA ASP A 49 1.24 -58.14 -1.76
C ASP A 49 1.35 -58.77 -3.17
N TYR A 50 2.07 -58.15 -4.13
CA TYR A 50 2.99 -58.82 -5.09
C TYR A 50 3.61 -57.84 -6.11
N ARG A 51 4.85 -58.19 -6.44
CA ARG A 51 5.88 -57.59 -7.32
C ARG A 51 5.46 -57.35 -8.80
N GLU A 52 6.26 -56.48 -9.46
CA GLU A 52 6.54 -56.26 -10.91
C GLU A 52 6.29 -57.44 -11.88
N PRO A 53 6.23 -57.33 -13.27
CA PRO A 53 6.96 -56.39 -14.16
C PRO A 53 6.31 -56.03 -15.54
N ARG A 54 7.05 -55.26 -16.38
CA ARG A 54 7.21 -55.30 -17.87
C ARG A 54 6.78 -54.09 -18.74
N CYS A 55 7.82 -53.45 -19.29
CA CYS A 55 8.12 -53.01 -20.66
C CYS A 55 7.04 -52.99 -21.77
N PHE A 56 7.02 -51.88 -22.54
CA PHE A 56 7.35 -51.76 -23.99
C PHE A 56 7.33 -50.25 -24.36
N LEU A 57 8.45 -49.54 -24.54
CA LEU A 57 9.26 -49.33 -25.76
C LEU A 57 8.48 -48.95 -27.05
N LEU A 58 8.68 -47.71 -27.52
CA LEU A 58 9.09 -47.42 -28.91
C LEU A 58 9.75 -46.03 -29.03
N GLN A 59 11.00 -46.07 -29.47
CA GLN A 59 11.90 -45.00 -29.93
C GLN A 59 11.68 -44.68 -31.41
N THR A 60 12.01 -43.45 -31.81
CA THR A 60 12.91 -43.05 -32.94
C THR A 60 13.28 -41.55 -32.70
N GLN A 61 14.50 -41.11 -32.35
CA GLN A 61 15.78 -40.95 -33.10
C GLN A 61 15.60 -40.26 -34.48
N THR A 62 16.34 -39.24 -34.95
CA THR A 62 17.66 -38.59 -34.69
C THR A 62 17.72 -37.30 -35.57
N GLY A 63 18.41 -36.20 -35.25
CA GLY A 63 19.86 -36.04 -35.39
C GLY A 63 20.29 -34.55 -35.45
N SER A 64 21.47 -34.25 -34.90
CA SER A 64 22.17 -32.96 -34.78
C SER A 64 22.85 -32.48 -36.07
N TRP A 65 23.18 -31.18 -36.22
CA TRP A 65 24.48 -30.63 -36.71
C TRP A 65 24.55 -29.08 -36.52
N ARG A 66 25.72 -28.56 -36.12
CA ARG A 66 26.24 -27.16 -36.17
C ARG A 66 27.73 -27.28 -36.62
N PRO A 67 28.52 -26.22 -36.95
CA PRO A 67 28.25 -24.81 -37.32
C PRO A 67 29.07 -24.31 -38.57
N TYR A 68 28.87 -23.07 -39.06
CA TYR A 68 29.91 -22.32 -39.82
C TYR A 68 29.76 -20.79 -39.74
N LEU A 69 30.90 -20.11 -39.79
CA LEU A 69 31.21 -18.69 -39.52
C LEU A 69 30.93 -17.71 -40.68
N GLU A 70 30.68 -16.45 -40.29
CA GLU A 70 31.12 -15.14 -40.83
C GLU A 70 30.99 -14.72 -42.32
N ARG A 71 30.50 -13.46 -42.48
CA ARG A 71 30.56 -12.44 -43.58
C ARG A 71 29.14 -12.05 -44.06
N VAL A 72 28.66 -10.79 -44.09
CA VAL A 72 29.28 -9.46 -44.36
C VAL A 72 28.40 -8.35 -43.73
N THR A 73 29.06 -7.32 -43.20
CA THR A 73 28.52 -6.02 -42.72
C THR A 73 28.25 -5.01 -43.86
N SER A 74 27.45 -3.99 -43.54
CA SER A 74 27.34 -2.63 -44.14
C SER A 74 26.30 -2.38 -45.25
N TYR A 75 25.26 -1.61 -44.92
CA TYR A 75 25.01 -0.27 -45.49
C TYR A 75 24.12 0.54 -44.53
N VAL A 76 24.67 1.63 -44.01
CA VAL A 76 24.04 2.62 -43.13
C VAL A 76 23.80 3.90 -43.95
N ALA A 77 22.69 4.58 -43.65
CA ALA A 77 22.39 6.00 -43.87
C ALA A 77 22.28 6.52 -45.31
N PHE A 78 21.06 6.97 -45.65
CA PHE A 78 20.68 8.24 -46.30
C PHE A 78 19.17 8.07 -46.55
N ASP A 79 18.26 8.85 -45.98
CA ASP A 79 17.81 10.06 -46.66
C ASP A 79 16.97 10.96 -45.72
N ILE A 80 17.66 11.84 -44.97
CA ILE A 80 17.08 13.05 -44.33
C ILE A 80 17.04 14.23 -45.32
N SER A 81 17.40 14.02 -46.60
CA SER A 81 17.42 15.09 -47.61
C SER A 81 16.10 15.27 -48.37
N ARG A 82 15.12 14.37 -48.21
CA ARG A 82 13.83 14.45 -48.93
C ARG A 82 12.74 15.25 -48.20
N ALA A 83 12.90 15.51 -46.90
CA ALA A 83 11.95 16.28 -46.10
C ALA A 83 12.16 17.81 -46.19
N TYR A 84 13.34 18.26 -46.64
CA TYR A 84 13.71 19.69 -46.64
C TYR A 84 13.37 20.43 -47.96
N GLN A 85 13.12 19.71 -49.06
CA GLN A 85 12.84 20.30 -50.38
C GLN A 85 11.35 20.43 -50.73
N LEU A 86 10.43 19.89 -49.93
CA LEU A 86 8.97 20.00 -50.17
C LEU A 86 8.33 21.26 -49.51
N ALA A 87 9.14 22.15 -48.93
CA ALA A 87 8.68 23.29 -48.13
C ALA A 87 8.73 24.66 -48.85
N LYS A 88 8.83 24.74 -50.19
CA LYS A 88 8.87 26.03 -50.92
C LYS A 88 7.94 26.12 -52.15
N ARG A 89 6.65 26.40 -51.89
CA ARG A 89 5.66 27.28 -52.62
C ARG A 89 5.33 27.02 -54.14
N PRO A 90 4.22 27.56 -54.72
CA PRO A 90 2.92 28.02 -54.18
C PRO A 90 1.67 27.39 -54.85
N LYS A 91 0.48 27.67 -54.27
CA LYS A 91 -0.87 27.19 -54.65
C LYS A 91 -1.33 27.61 -56.06
N SER A 92 -1.82 26.66 -56.87
CA SER A 92 -3.14 26.74 -57.55
C SER A 92 -3.45 25.44 -58.33
N ARG A 93 -4.73 25.04 -58.31
CA ARG A 93 -5.41 24.06 -59.20
C ARG A 93 -4.83 22.63 -59.32
N ARG A 94 -5.48 21.68 -58.65
CA ARG A 94 -6.12 20.48 -59.26
C ARG A 94 -6.78 19.63 -58.16
N MET A 95 -8.10 19.77 -58.04
CA MET A 95 -9.01 18.83 -57.36
C MET A 95 -10.38 19.03 -58.00
N ALA A 96 -10.48 18.57 -59.24
CA ALA A 96 -11.70 18.40 -60.02
C ALA A 96 -11.30 17.69 -61.31
N GLU A 97 -11.28 16.35 -61.28
CA GLU A 97 -11.37 15.42 -62.41
C GLU A 97 -11.20 14.02 -61.81
N TYR A 98 -12.04 13.06 -62.19
CA TYR A 98 -12.31 11.75 -61.56
C TYR A 98 -13.41 11.73 -60.47
N TYR A 99 -14.53 12.38 -60.78
CA TYR A 99 -15.79 11.64 -60.88
C TYR A 99 -15.90 11.11 -62.32
N GLU A 100 -16.59 9.99 -62.51
CA GLU A 100 -16.89 9.30 -63.78
C GLU A 100 -15.87 8.24 -64.24
N LEU A 101 -16.07 7.02 -63.75
CA LEU A 101 -15.95 5.77 -64.52
C LEU A 101 -16.69 4.66 -63.75
N GLU A 102 -17.99 4.86 -63.56
CA GLU A 102 -18.89 3.78 -63.10
C GLU A 102 -20.28 3.95 -63.74
N GLU A 103 -20.30 4.05 -65.06
CA GLU A 103 -21.43 3.65 -65.91
C GLU A 103 -20.89 3.01 -67.19
N SER A 104 -20.81 1.68 -67.23
CA SER A 104 -20.95 0.88 -68.45
C SER A 104 -20.85 -0.64 -68.19
N ALA A 105 -21.91 -1.18 -67.62
CA ALA A 105 -22.30 -2.58 -67.86
C ALA A 105 -23.84 -2.63 -67.89
N LEU A 106 -24.43 -2.11 -68.96
CA LEU A 106 -25.11 -2.91 -69.99
C LEU A 106 -26.07 -3.98 -69.45
N ARG A 107 -27.37 -3.63 -69.57
CA ARG A 107 -28.39 -4.38 -70.32
C ARG A 107 -28.46 -5.90 -70.05
N HIS A 108 -29.57 -6.35 -69.46
CA HIS A 108 -30.51 -7.33 -70.04
C HIS A 108 -31.86 -7.13 -69.32
N ARG A 109 -32.88 -6.62 -70.04
CA ARG A 109 -34.03 -7.37 -70.58
C ARG A 109 -34.96 -7.90 -69.47
N ARG A 110 -36.13 -7.28 -69.32
CA ARG A 110 -37.40 -7.50 -70.07
C ARG A 110 -38.24 -8.54 -69.35
N MET A 111 -39.37 -8.10 -68.78
CA MET A 111 -40.71 -8.14 -69.40
C MET A 111 -41.27 -9.56 -69.33
N ASP A 112 -42.36 -9.74 -68.60
CA ASP A 112 -43.70 -9.84 -69.22
C ASP A 112 -44.74 -9.91 -68.07
N VAL A 113 -45.64 -8.92 -67.96
CA VAL A 113 -46.98 -8.83 -68.60
C VAL A 113 -48.03 -9.28 -67.57
N GLU A 114 -48.74 -8.33 -66.95
CA GLU A 114 -50.02 -7.75 -67.42
C GLU A 114 -51.19 -8.72 -67.20
N ASP A 115 -52.27 -8.26 -66.56
CA ASP A 115 -53.45 -7.89 -67.33
C ASP A 115 -54.53 -7.23 -66.42
N ARG A 116 -55.22 -6.25 -67.03
CA ARG A 116 -56.53 -5.65 -66.71
C ARG A 116 -56.62 -4.62 -65.58
N THR A 117 -57.22 -3.43 -65.73
CA THR A 117 -57.96 -2.75 -66.81
C THR A 117 -58.36 -1.36 -66.25
N ASN A 118 -58.61 -0.37 -67.11
CA ASN A 118 -59.59 0.73 -66.95
C ASN A 118 -59.50 1.66 -65.71
N GLY A 119 -59.39 2.99 -65.85
CA GLY A 119 -59.47 3.81 -67.08
C GLY A 119 -58.84 5.20 -66.95
N PHE A 120 -57.63 5.32 -67.52
CA PHE A 120 -56.93 6.45 -68.13
C PHE A 120 -57.43 7.91 -67.97
N ARG A 121 -56.51 8.83 -67.63
CA ARG A 121 -55.73 9.63 -68.61
C ARG A 121 -54.53 10.36 -67.96
N VAL A 122 -53.50 10.57 -68.78
CA VAL A 122 -52.11 11.01 -68.52
C VAL A 122 -51.95 12.53 -68.75
N VAL A 123 -51.03 13.18 -68.02
CA VAL A 123 -49.84 13.96 -68.50
C VAL A 123 -49.20 14.72 -67.32
N ASP A 124 -47.86 14.69 -67.31
CA ASP A 124 -46.85 15.19 -66.35
C ASP A 124 -46.84 16.71 -66.08
N ASP A 125 -46.24 17.10 -64.94
CA ASP A 125 -45.35 18.27 -64.88
C ASP A 125 -44.36 18.24 -63.68
N TYR A 126 -43.16 18.77 -63.94
CA TYR A 126 -41.92 18.71 -63.15
C TYR A 126 -41.63 20.07 -62.48
N HIS A 127 -41.21 20.15 -61.20
CA HIS A 127 -40.44 21.29 -60.64
C HIS A 127 -39.72 20.98 -59.29
N PRO A 128 -38.60 21.68 -58.96
CA PRO A 128 -37.51 21.17 -58.11
C PRO A 128 -37.55 21.55 -56.61
N LEU A 129 -36.91 20.74 -55.76
CA LEU A 129 -36.67 21.01 -54.33
C LEU A 129 -35.30 21.71 -54.09
N LYS A 130 -35.34 22.72 -53.20
CA LYS A 130 -34.27 23.69 -52.87
C LYS A 130 -33.01 23.08 -52.20
N PRO A 131 -31.80 23.62 -52.42
CA PRO A 131 -30.57 23.16 -51.76
C PRO A 131 -30.41 23.69 -50.32
N LYS A 132 -29.99 22.81 -49.39
CA LYS A 132 -29.58 23.14 -48.01
C LYS A 132 -28.21 23.86 -48.01
N ARG A 133 -28.17 25.10 -47.50
CA ARG A 133 -26.93 25.87 -47.23
C ARG A 133 -26.06 25.18 -46.17
N ARG A 134 -24.85 24.74 -46.55
CA ARG A 134 -23.76 24.38 -45.60
C ARG A 134 -23.26 25.66 -44.91
N ARG A 135 -23.31 25.71 -43.57
CA ARG A 135 -22.73 26.79 -42.74
C ARG A 135 -21.21 26.75 -42.82
N ILE A 136 -20.63 27.66 -43.60
CA ILE A 136 -19.20 27.95 -43.59
C ILE A 136 -18.89 28.61 -42.23
N PHE A 137 -18.03 27.98 -41.42
CA PHE A 137 -17.44 28.62 -40.25
C PHE A 137 -16.59 29.79 -40.76
N THR A 138 -17.05 31.01 -40.52
CA THR A 138 -16.34 32.21 -40.97
C THR A 138 -15.00 32.33 -40.24
N PHE A 139 -13.93 32.57 -40.99
CA PHE A 139 -12.56 32.79 -40.50
C PHE A 139 -12.50 33.74 -39.30
N ARG A 140 -13.42 34.71 -39.23
CA ARG A 140 -13.63 35.61 -38.08
C ARG A 140 -13.87 34.89 -36.74
N ARG A 141 -14.61 33.77 -36.71
CA ARG A 141 -14.89 33.03 -35.46
C ARG A 141 -13.68 32.26 -34.95
N VAL A 142 -12.88 31.71 -35.86
CA VAL A 142 -11.62 31.03 -35.50
C VAL A 142 -10.60 32.05 -35.02
N LEU A 143 -10.49 33.19 -35.71
CA LEU A 143 -9.63 34.29 -35.29
C LEU A 143 -10.05 34.85 -33.92
N LEU A 144 -11.36 35.00 -33.67
CA LEU A 144 -11.87 35.43 -32.38
C LEU A 144 -11.46 34.44 -31.28
N ALA A 145 -11.67 33.14 -31.50
CA ALA A 145 -11.32 32.10 -30.52
C ALA A 145 -9.83 32.06 -30.19
N ILE A 146 -8.95 32.27 -31.19
CA ILE A 146 -7.51 32.35 -30.98
C ILE A 146 -7.15 33.62 -30.19
N LEU A 147 -7.76 34.76 -30.52
CA LEU A 147 -7.57 36.01 -29.77
C LEU A 147 -8.03 35.87 -28.31
N THR A 148 -9.19 35.24 -28.05
CA THR A 148 -9.64 34.99 -26.69
C THR A 148 -8.68 34.07 -25.94
N LEU A 149 -8.13 33.04 -26.60
CA LEU A 149 -7.16 32.14 -25.99
C LEU A 149 -5.86 32.87 -25.64
N VAL A 150 -5.35 33.72 -26.53
CA VAL A 150 -4.14 34.53 -26.29
C VAL A 150 -4.38 35.51 -25.14
N VAL A 151 -5.53 36.17 -25.10
CA VAL A 151 -5.89 37.07 -23.99
C VAL A 151 -5.97 36.31 -22.66
N LEU A 152 -6.55 35.10 -22.64
CA LEU A 152 -6.61 34.27 -21.43
C LEU A 152 -5.21 33.82 -20.96
N VAL A 153 -4.31 33.48 -21.87
CA VAL A 153 -2.91 33.14 -21.55
C VAL A 153 -2.14 34.34 -21.02
N VAL A 154 -2.37 35.53 -21.59
CA VAL A 154 -1.77 36.78 -21.11
C VAL A 154 -2.33 37.16 -19.74
N LEU A 155 -3.64 37.12 -19.53
CA LEU A 155 -4.26 37.37 -18.23
C LEU A 155 -3.81 36.36 -17.16
N HIS A 156 -3.50 35.12 -17.54
CA HIS A 156 -2.91 34.12 -16.65
C HIS A 156 -1.45 34.45 -16.31
N LYS A 157 -0.63 34.79 -17.31
CA LYS A 157 0.78 35.17 -17.12
C LYS A 157 0.96 36.47 -16.32
N PHE A 158 -0.03 37.35 -16.33
CA PHE A 158 -0.05 38.64 -15.62
C PHE A 158 -0.98 38.65 -14.39
N GLU A 159 -1.37 37.48 -13.86
CA GLU A 159 -2.12 37.30 -12.59
C GLU A 159 -3.54 37.92 -12.47
N TYR A 160 -4.20 38.30 -13.57
CA TYR A 160 -5.52 38.94 -13.51
C TYR A 160 -6.71 37.96 -13.31
N VAL A 161 -6.50 36.64 -13.47
CA VAL A 161 -7.51 35.61 -13.19
C VAL A 161 -6.97 34.64 -12.14
N ARG A 162 -7.29 34.89 -10.87
CA ARG A 162 -7.12 33.91 -9.79
C ARG A 162 -8.24 32.88 -9.87
N LEU A 163 -7.94 31.67 -10.31
CA LEU A 163 -8.73 30.51 -9.87
C LEU A 163 -8.52 30.40 -8.36
N PRO A 164 -9.56 30.15 -7.54
CA PRO A 164 -9.40 30.00 -6.11
C PRO A 164 -8.65 28.69 -5.84
N TYR A 165 -7.32 28.77 -5.83
CA TYR A 165 -6.58 27.99 -4.85
C TYR A 165 -7.13 28.44 -3.49
N PRO A 166 -7.38 27.52 -2.54
CA PRO A 166 -7.67 27.93 -1.18
C PRO A 166 -6.56 28.90 -0.75
N SER A 167 -6.91 30.17 -0.60
CA SER A 167 -6.04 31.16 -0.01
C SER A 167 -5.92 30.78 1.44
N PHE A 168 -4.87 30.02 1.77
CA PHE A 168 -4.43 29.88 3.15
C PHE A 168 -4.06 31.29 3.61
N THR A 169 -4.85 31.84 4.52
CA THR A 169 -4.59 33.14 5.13
C THR A 169 -3.21 33.15 5.80
N ASP A 170 -2.47 34.23 5.58
CA ASP A 170 -1.03 34.50 5.83
C ASP A 170 -0.54 34.51 7.29
N SER A 171 -1.05 33.65 8.18
CA SER A 171 -0.43 33.48 9.51
C SER A 171 0.13 32.07 9.66
N TRP A 172 1.44 31.92 9.40
CA TRP A 172 2.17 30.75 9.85
C TRP A 172 1.97 30.56 11.35
N ASN A 173 1.29 29.47 11.71
CA ASN A 173 1.17 29.05 13.09
C ASN A 173 1.85 27.68 13.19
N PRO A 174 3.09 27.61 13.72
CA PRO A 174 3.81 26.35 13.75
C PRO A 174 3.04 25.29 14.55
N LEU A 175 2.23 25.69 15.54
CA LEU A 175 1.28 24.86 16.32
C LEU A 175 0.36 25.77 17.15
N PRO A 176 -0.88 25.38 17.53
CA PRO A 176 -1.61 26.09 18.57
C PRO A 176 -0.82 26.08 19.88
N THR A 177 -0.53 27.28 20.39
CA THR A 177 0.46 27.66 21.41
C THR A 177 0.13 27.25 22.85
N GLY A 178 -0.69 26.22 23.06
CA GLY A 178 -1.18 25.82 24.39
C GLY A 178 -0.26 24.90 25.21
N GLY A 179 0.84 24.40 24.63
CA GLY A 179 1.73 23.45 25.31
C GLY A 179 3.05 24.06 25.74
N SER A 180 3.46 23.86 26.99
CA SER A 180 4.82 24.21 27.42
C SER A 180 5.84 23.29 26.73
N ALA A 181 6.94 23.87 26.27
CA ALA A 181 8.10 23.09 25.87
C ALA A 181 8.65 22.36 27.10
N THR A 182 8.89 21.05 26.98
CA THR A 182 9.55 20.25 28.04
C THR A 182 10.87 19.74 27.52
N SER A 183 11.90 19.74 28.36
CA SER A 183 13.19 19.12 28.10
C SER A 183 13.42 17.93 29.02
N GLY A 184 14.32 17.03 28.61
CA GLY A 184 14.71 15.86 29.39
C GLY A 184 13.65 14.75 29.45
N PRO A 185 13.97 13.63 30.12
CA PRO A 185 13.08 12.48 30.23
C PRO A 185 11.96 12.69 31.26
N ASP A 186 10.78 12.12 30.99
CA ASP A 186 9.73 11.87 31.97
C ASP A 186 9.92 10.46 32.56
N VAL A 187 10.84 10.37 33.53
CA VAL A 187 11.34 9.12 34.11
C VAL A 187 10.20 8.19 34.57
N LYS A 188 9.19 8.73 35.26
CA LYS A 188 8.07 7.92 35.77
C LYS A 188 7.28 7.25 34.64
N LYS A 189 7.00 7.98 33.56
CA LYS A 189 6.25 7.42 32.43
C LYS A 189 7.10 6.47 31.61
N ARG A 190 8.37 6.83 31.38
CA ARG A 190 9.35 5.97 30.73
C ARG A 190 9.46 4.62 31.46
N ASP A 191 9.65 4.63 32.77
CA ASP A 191 9.84 3.41 33.56
C ASP A 191 8.57 2.54 33.57
N ALA A 192 7.38 3.14 33.51
CA ALA A 192 6.14 2.39 33.34
C ALA A 192 6.06 1.67 31.98
N VAL A 193 6.57 2.27 30.91
CA VAL A 193 6.67 1.62 29.59
C VAL A 193 7.70 0.49 29.61
N VAL A 194 8.82 0.66 30.32
CA VAL A 194 9.82 -0.42 30.52
C VAL A 194 9.21 -1.59 31.30
N GLU A 195 8.38 -1.32 32.31
CA GLU A 195 7.68 -2.37 33.06
C GLU A 195 6.65 -3.10 32.19
N ALA A 196 5.90 -2.40 31.34
CA ALA A 196 4.99 -3.03 30.38
C ALA A 196 5.75 -3.94 29.39
N PHE A 197 6.92 -3.50 28.90
CA PHE A 197 7.79 -4.32 28.09
C PHE A 197 8.23 -5.58 28.83
N ARG A 198 8.71 -5.44 30.08
CA ARG A 198 9.15 -6.57 30.89
C ARG A 198 8.01 -7.55 31.18
N HIS A 199 6.82 -7.06 31.51
CA HIS A 199 5.60 -7.86 31.71
C HIS A 199 5.24 -8.66 30.45
N SER A 200 5.39 -8.07 29.26
CA SER A 200 5.22 -8.77 27.99
C SER A 200 6.29 -9.80 27.71
N TRP A 201 7.55 -9.39 27.81
CA TRP A 201 8.69 -10.21 27.42
C TRP A 201 8.84 -11.43 28.32
N LEU A 202 8.70 -11.27 29.64
CA LEU A 202 8.87 -12.39 30.56
C LEU A 202 7.77 -13.45 30.37
N ALA A 203 6.55 -13.05 30.03
CA ALA A 203 5.47 -14.00 29.72
C ALA A 203 5.78 -14.77 28.42
N TYR A 204 6.19 -14.06 27.36
CA TYR A 204 6.62 -14.70 26.11
C TYR A 204 7.83 -15.64 26.34
N GLU A 205 8.84 -15.19 27.06
CA GLU A 205 10.05 -15.97 27.34
C GLU A 205 9.73 -17.24 28.15
N GLN A 206 8.77 -17.17 29.07
CA GLN A 206 8.33 -18.32 29.85
C GLN A 206 7.59 -19.35 28.97
N ASP A 207 6.66 -18.88 28.13
CA ASP A 207 5.67 -19.75 27.50
C ASP A 207 6.02 -20.16 26.07
N ALA A 208 6.79 -19.32 25.36
CA ALA A 208 6.91 -19.37 23.91
C ALA A 208 8.28 -18.94 23.38
N MET A 209 9.34 -18.95 24.19
CA MET A 209 10.68 -18.50 23.78
C MET A 209 11.13 -19.16 22.47
N GLY A 210 11.40 -18.33 21.47
CA GLY A 210 11.84 -18.74 20.15
C GLY A 210 10.72 -19.09 19.17
N ALA A 211 9.43 -18.94 19.54
CA ALA A 211 8.31 -18.96 18.60
C ALA A 211 8.17 -17.63 17.86
N ASP A 212 7.56 -17.65 16.66
CA ASP A 212 7.33 -16.44 15.87
C ASP A 212 6.22 -15.56 16.45
N GLU A 213 5.18 -16.20 16.99
CA GLU A 213 3.97 -15.56 17.50
C GLU A 213 3.71 -15.98 18.95
N TYR A 214 3.07 -15.09 19.71
CA TYR A 214 2.70 -15.37 21.10
C TYR A 214 1.19 -15.23 21.34
N HIS A 215 0.65 -16.20 22.06
CA HIS A 215 -0.75 -16.34 22.45
C HIS A 215 -0.85 -16.28 23.98
N PRO A 216 -0.99 -15.07 24.56
CA PRO A 216 -0.86 -14.86 26.00
C PRO A 216 -2.05 -15.37 26.83
N LEU A 217 -3.22 -15.61 26.24
CA LEU A 217 -4.36 -16.21 26.95
C LEU A 217 -4.26 -17.73 27.02
N SER A 218 -3.67 -18.37 25.99
CA SER A 218 -3.48 -19.82 25.95
C SER A 218 -2.10 -20.28 26.40
N HIS A 219 -1.20 -19.34 26.73
CA HIS A 219 0.19 -19.59 27.10
C HIS A 219 0.93 -20.45 26.07
N GLN A 220 0.79 -20.09 24.80
CA GLN A 220 1.33 -20.84 23.66
C GLN A 220 2.08 -19.96 22.68
N GLY A 221 3.04 -20.57 21.98
CA GLY A 221 3.67 -20.00 20.79
C GLY A 221 3.22 -20.71 19.52
N SER A 222 3.14 -19.98 18.40
CA SER A 222 3.00 -20.55 17.05
C SER A 222 4.08 -20.02 16.11
N ASN A 223 4.23 -20.71 14.99
CA ASN A 223 5.21 -20.38 13.96
C ASN A 223 4.50 -20.16 12.64
N PHE A 224 5.02 -19.23 11.83
CA PHE A 224 4.47 -18.96 10.50
C PHE A 224 4.67 -20.13 9.52
N SER A 225 5.61 -21.02 9.84
CA SER A 225 5.88 -22.23 9.06
C SER A 225 5.78 -23.49 9.90
N SER A 226 5.22 -24.56 9.30
CA SER A 226 5.28 -25.92 9.86
C SER A 226 6.72 -26.46 9.99
N HIS A 227 7.69 -25.82 9.32
CA HIS A 227 9.10 -26.20 9.38
C HIS A 227 9.87 -25.52 10.53
N GLY A 228 9.15 -24.76 11.37
CA GLY A 228 9.68 -24.12 12.58
C GLY A 228 9.83 -22.60 12.43
N SER A 229 10.21 -21.98 13.55
CA SER A 229 10.40 -20.54 13.69
C SER A 229 11.71 -20.04 13.07
N VAL A 230 11.71 -18.76 12.71
CA VAL A 230 12.89 -17.95 12.39
C VAL A 230 13.09 -16.79 13.37
N GLY A 231 12.44 -16.85 14.53
CA GLY A 231 12.67 -15.97 15.67
C GLY A 231 12.02 -14.60 15.56
N TYR A 232 10.87 -14.45 14.87
CA TYR A 232 10.20 -13.15 14.69
C TYR A 232 10.10 -12.36 15.99
N MET A 233 9.44 -12.91 17.03
CA MET A 233 9.25 -12.20 18.30
C MET A 233 10.58 -11.83 19.01
N VAL A 234 11.57 -12.73 19.02
CA VAL A 234 12.85 -12.48 19.70
C VAL A 234 13.62 -11.36 19.01
N ILE A 235 13.73 -11.43 17.69
CA ILE A 235 14.58 -10.53 16.90
C ILE A 235 13.94 -9.14 16.81
N ASP A 236 12.63 -9.07 16.69
CA ASP A 236 11.88 -7.81 16.61
C ASP A 236 11.94 -7.02 17.94
N ALA A 237 12.05 -7.72 19.07
CA ALA A 237 12.08 -7.10 20.40
C ALA A 237 13.48 -6.72 20.90
N ILE A 238 14.56 -7.25 20.31
CA ILE A 238 15.89 -7.26 20.94
C ILE A 238 16.56 -5.88 21.00
N ASP A 239 16.32 -5.01 20.02
CA ASP A 239 16.82 -3.64 20.03
C ASP A 239 16.09 -2.80 21.09
N THR A 240 14.78 -2.99 21.27
CA THR A 240 14.00 -2.37 22.34
C THR A 240 14.53 -2.76 23.71
N MET A 241 14.81 -4.05 23.95
CA MET A 241 15.43 -4.50 25.21
C MET A 241 16.73 -3.76 25.51
N TYR A 242 17.58 -3.64 24.50
CA TYR A 242 18.86 -2.96 24.63
C TYR A 242 18.68 -1.46 24.91
N LEU A 243 17.78 -0.77 24.19
CA LEU A 243 17.48 0.65 24.38
C LEU A 243 16.89 0.94 25.77
N MET A 244 16.10 0.03 26.31
CA MET A 244 15.51 0.14 27.65
C MET A 244 16.46 -0.25 28.79
N GLY A 245 17.68 -0.73 28.48
CA GLY A 245 18.66 -1.14 29.47
C GLY A 245 18.31 -2.45 30.19
N LEU A 246 17.47 -3.30 29.59
CA LEU A 246 17.06 -4.60 30.11
C LEU A 246 18.16 -5.65 29.90
N LYS A 247 19.26 -5.49 30.65
CA LYS A 247 20.51 -6.25 30.44
C LYS A 247 20.33 -7.76 30.55
N GLU A 248 19.54 -8.24 31.51
CA GLU A 248 19.40 -9.67 31.75
C GLU A 248 18.55 -10.35 30.67
N GLU A 249 17.43 -9.74 30.32
CA GLU A 249 16.54 -10.15 29.23
C GLU A 249 17.29 -10.15 27.89
N TYR A 250 18.02 -9.07 27.60
CA TYR A 250 18.86 -8.96 26.41
C TYR A 250 19.91 -10.08 26.35
N GLN A 251 20.60 -10.41 27.45
CA GLN A 251 21.61 -11.46 27.45
C GLN A 251 21.02 -12.85 27.21
N ARG A 252 19.81 -13.15 27.72
CA ARG A 252 19.12 -14.40 27.43
C ARG A 252 18.67 -14.48 25.97
N ALA A 253 18.09 -13.41 25.42
CA ALA A 253 17.73 -13.32 24.01
C ALA A 253 18.96 -13.48 23.08
N ARG A 254 20.05 -12.78 23.38
CA ARG A 254 21.33 -12.93 22.67
C ARG A 254 21.88 -14.35 22.76
N SER A 255 21.82 -14.99 23.93
CA SER A 255 22.29 -16.37 24.11
C SER A 255 21.47 -17.37 23.31
N TRP A 256 20.14 -17.20 23.25
CA TRP A 256 19.27 -17.99 22.38
C TRP A 256 19.63 -17.80 20.91
N MET A 257 19.86 -16.56 20.47
CA MET A 257 20.32 -16.26 19.11
C MET A 257 21.64 -16.97 18.78
N ALA A 258 22.59 -16.98 19.71
CA ALA A 258 23.89 -17.60 19.51
C ALA A 258 23.85 -19.13 19.47
N THR A 259 22.93 -19.76 20.20
CA THR A 259 23.00 -21.22 20.49
C THR A 259 21.87 -22.04 19.90
N GLN A 260 20.69 -21.44 19.64
CA GLN A 260 19.48 -22.17 19.24
C GLN A 260 18.90 -21.72 17.90
N HIS A 261 19.15 -20.48 17.49
CA HIS A 261 18.53 -19.89 16.30
C HIS A 261 19.21 -20.33 14.99
N THR A 262 18.41 -20.71 13.98
CA THR A 262 18.83 -20.96 12.59
C THR A 262 17.82 -20.45 11.56
N PHE A 263 18.31 -19.91 10.42
CA PHE A 263 17.48 -19.59 9.24
C PHE A 263 17.37 -20.76 8.25
N ASP A 264 18.04 -21.87 8.52
CA ASP A 264 17.99 -23.06 7.68
C ASP A 264 16.69 -23.83 7.87
N ARG A 265 15.61 -23.29 7.30
CA ARG A 265 14.23 -23.76 7.44
C ARG A 265 13.62 -23.92 6.06
N ASP A 266 13.22 -25.14 5.69
CA ASP A 266 12.48 -25.42 4.45
C ASP A 266 11.03 -24.90 4.53
N GLY A 267 10.87 -23.62 4.83
CA GLY A 267 9.60 -22.95 5.04
C GLY A 267 9.56 -21.65 4.25
N ASN A 268 8.36 -21.31 3.78
CA ASN A 268 8.12 -20.08 3.05
C ASN A 268 7.81 -18.95 4.04
N PHE A 269 8.57 -17.87 3.99
CA PHE A 269 8.37 -16.68 4.81
C PHE A 269 8.14 -15.47 3.91
N ASN A 270 7.31 -14.52 4.35
CA ASN A 270 7.04 -13.34 3.55
C ASN A 270 8.30 -12.46 3.47
N THR A 271 8.69 -12.09 2.26
CA THR A 271 9.93 -11.34 1.96
C THR A 271 9.94 -9.98 2.65
N PHE A 272 8.82 -9.26 2.60
CA PHE A 272 8.69 -7.93 3.21
C PHE A 272 8.74 -8.02 4.74
N GLU A 273 7.90 -8.86 5.34
CA GLU A 273 7.83 -9.02 6.81
C GLU A 273 9.17 -9.52 7.38
N THR A 274 9.82 -10.48 6.70
CA THR A 274 11.15 -10.98 7.11
C THR A 274 12.20 -9.87 7.03
N THR A 275 12.13 -9.00 6.02
CA THR A 275 13.09 -7.91 5.85
C THR A 275 12.92 -6.84 6.91
N ILE A 276 11.71 -6.32 7.08
CA ILE A 276 11.49 -5.18 7.96
C ILE A 276 11.65 -5.56 9.43
N ARG A 277 11.23 -6.75 9.85
CA ARG A 277 11.31 -7.21 11.26
C ARG A 277 12.65 -7.85 11.57
N ILE A 278 13.01 -8.90 10.82
CA ILE A 278 14.16 -9.73 11.17
C ILE A 278 15.47 -9.08 10.70
N LEU A 279 15.59 -8.77 9.40
CA LEU A 279 16.80 -8.14 8.90
C LEU A 279 16.99 -6.75 9.50
N GLY A 280 15.92 -5.95 9.60
CA GLY A 280 15.89 -4.66 10.29
C GLY A 280 16.35 -4.76 11.75
N GLY A 281 15.76 -5.69 12.52
CA GLY A 281 16.09 -5.90 13.93
C GLY A 281 17.55 -6.32 14.14
N LEU A 282 18.04 -7.28 13.35
CA LEU A 282 19.45 -7.71 13.37
C LEU A 282 20.42 -6.58 13.05
N LEU A 283 20.13 -5.78 12.02
CA LEU A 283 20.98 -4.66 11.62
C LEU A 283 20.98 -3.55 12.67
N SER A 284 19.84 -3.28 13.30
CA SER A 284 19.74 -2.27 14.35
C SER A 284 20.49 -2.70 15.60
N ILE A 285 20.28 -3.91 16.10
CA ILE A 285 21.00 -4.38 17.29
C ILE A 285 22.51 -4.52 17.01
N TYR A 286 22.91 -4.94 15.81
CA TYR A 286 24.32 -4.87 15.40
C TYR A 286 24.84 -3.44 15.49
N HIS A 287 24.11 -2.46 14.97
CA HIS A 287 24.56 -1.08 15.02
C HIS A 287 24.75 -0.56 16.45
N LEU A 288 23.84 -0.91 17.35
CA LEU A 288 23.84 -0.49 18.76
C LEU A 288 24.93 -1.18 19.60
N THR A 289 25.32 -2.40 19.26
CA THR A 289 26.22 -3.25 20.08
C THR A 289 27.58 -3.53 19.45
N LYS A 290 27.68 -3.44 18.12
CA LYS A 290 28.79 -3.90 17.27
C LYS A 290 29.12 -5.38 17.40
N ASP A 291 28.18 -6.18 17.91
CA ASP A 291 28.35 -7.62 18.06
C ASP A 291 28.16 -8.34 16.72
N ARG A 292 29.24 -8.95 16.23
CA ARG A 292 29.29 -9.63 14.92
C ARG A 292 28.25 -10.74 14.76
N LEU A 293 27.79 -11.37 15.85
CA LEU A 293 26.72 -12.37 15.81
C LEU A 293 25.52 -11.92 14.96
N TYR A 294 25.10 -10.67 15.13
CA TYR A 294 23.93 -10.13 14.47
C TYR A 294 24.20 -9.80 13.00
N LEU A 295 25.39 -9.29 12.67
CA LEU A 295 25.78 -9.04 11.29
C LEU A 295 25.92 -10.34 10.50
N ASP A 296 26.55 -11.36 11.09
CA ASP A 296 26.71 -12.67 10.44
C ASP A 296 25.35 -13.31 10.14
N LYS A 297 24.40 -13.21 11.09
CA LYS A 297 23.01 -13.65 10.87
C LYS A 297 22.26 -12.81 9.85
N ALA A 298 22.45 -11.49 9.84
CA ALA A 298 21.85 -10.60 8.85
C ALA A 298 22.33 -10.95 7.43
N THR A 299 23.63 -11.23 7.27
CA THR A 299 24.22 -11.68 6.02
C THR A 299 23.70 -13.05 5.58
N ASP A 300 23.60 -14.03 6.49
CA ASP A 300 23.01 -15.35 6.21
C ASP A 300 21.55 -15.22 5.72
N LEU A 301 20.72 -14.48 6.45
CA LEU A 301 19.32 -14.24 6.07
C LEU A 301 19.19 -13.59 4.69
N ALA A 302 19.92 -12.49 4.46
CA ALA A 302 19.84 -11.78 3.20
C ALA A 302 20.30 -12.64 2.01
N ASN A 303 21.35 -13.46 2.19
CA ASN A 303 21.80 -14.40 1.16
C ASN A 303 20.74 -15.42 0.78
N ARG A 304 20.04 -15.99 1.78
CA ARG A 304 18.93 -16.93 1.56
C ARG A 304 17.76 -16.28 0.82
N MET A 305 17.58 -14.97 0.98
CA MET A 305 16.50 -14.20 0.36
C MET A 305 16.86 -13.61 -1.01
N LEU A 306 18.14 -13.49 -1.39
CA LEU A 306 18.54 -12.93 -2.70
C LEU A 306 17.77 -13.50 -3.92
N PRO A 307 17.42 -14.80 -3.98
CA PRO A 307 16.65 -15.35 -5.10
C PRO A 307 15.29 -14.69 -5.33
N VAL A 308 14.67 -14.06 -4.33
CA VAL A 308 13.36 -13.39 -4.49
C VAL A 308 13.39 -12.29 -5.56
N PHE A 309 14.56 -11.71 -5.81
CA PHE A 309 14.75 -10.65 -6.81
C PHE A 309 15.01 -11.21 -8.22
N ASP A 310 15.09 -12.53 -8.41
CA ASP A 310 15.36 -13.17 -9.71
C ASP A 310 14.09 -13.29 -10.56
N THR A 311 13.35 -12.18 -10.65
CA THR A 311 12.23 -11.99 -11.56
C THR A 311 12.69 -11.26 -12.83
N PRO A 312 11.96 -11.38 -13.96
CA PRO A 312 12.32 -10.67 -15.18
C PRO A 312 12.45 -9.15 -14.99
N SER A 313 11.59 -8.55 -14.16
CA SER A 313 11.68 -7.12 -13.83
C SER A 313 12.75 -6.81 -12.78
N GLY A 314 13.04 -7.74 -11.87
CA GLY A 314 13.87 -7.51 -10.68
C GLY A 314 13.11 -7.06 -9.45
N LEU A 315 11.78 -6.98 -9.51
CA LEU A 315 10.94 -6.81 -8.33
C LEU A 315 10.95 -8.09 -7.49
N ALA A 316 11.06 -7.97 -6.17
CA ALA A 316 11.05 -9.10 -5.26
C ALA A 316 9.70 -9.83 -5.26
N LEU A 317 9.70 -11.16 -5.29
CA LEU A 317 8.50 -11.97 -5.01
C LEU A 317 8.14 -11.91 -3.51
N SER A 318 6.86 -12.14 -3.22
CA SER A 318 6.30 -11.99 -1.87
C SER A 318 6.80 -13.02 -0.86
N MET A 319 7.31 -14.19 -1.30
CA MET A 319 7.74 -15.26 -0.40
C MET A 319 9.14 -15.77 -0.74
N ALA A 320 9.92 -16.09 0.30
CA ALA A 320 11.21 -16.75 0.23
C ALA A 320 11.16 -18.08 0.99
N ASN A 321 11.62 -19.17 0.37
CA ASN A 321 11.98 -20.37 1.11
C ASN A 321 13.43 -20.24 1.59
N LEU A 322 13.64 -20.18 2.91
CA LEU A 322 14.95 -19.86 3.48
C LEU A 322 15.93 -21.05 3.51
N GLY A 323 15.42 -22.28 3.60
CA GLY A 323 16.21 -23.52 3.61
C GLY A 323 16.62 -23.93 2.19
N LEU A 324 15.67 -23.93 1.26
CA LEU A 324 15.93 -24.19 -0.15
C LEU A 324 16.62 -23.03 -0.86
N GLN A 325 16.58 -21.83 -0.28
CA GLN A 325 17.08 -20.59 -0.87
C GLN A 325 16.46 -20.34 -2.24
N GLN A 326 15.13 -20.25 -2.26
CA GLN A 326 14.35 -20.11 -3.48
C GLN A 326 13.26 -19.05 -3.32
N ALA A 327 13.02 -18.33 -4.41
CA ALA A 327 11.84 -17.49 -4.52
C ALA A 327 10.59 -18.37 -4.68
N VAL A 328 9.52 -18.02 -3.99
CA VAL A 328 8.25 -18.73 -4.08
C VAL A 328 7.17 -17.73 -4.49
N ASP A 329 6.47 -18.03 -5.58
CA ASP A 329 5.30 -17.24 -5.97
C ASP A 329 4.16 -17.52 -4.99
N ASP A 330 3.41 -16.49 -4.64
CA ASP A 330 2.18 -16.68 -3.88
C ASP A 330 1.10 -17.22 -4.83
N PRO A 331 0.60 -18.46 -4.64
CA PRO A 331 -0.40 -19.04 -5.51
C PRO A 331 -1.68 -18.18 -5.61
N GLY A 332 -1.97 -17.37 -4.59
CA GLY A 332 -3.11 -16.46 -4.56
C GLY A 332 -2.91 -15.18 -5.37
N SER A 333 -1.68 -14.82 -5.71
CA SER A 333 -1.33 -13.54 -6.34
C SER A 333 -0.97 -13.63 -7.82
N ALA A 334 -0.68 -14.84 -8.35
CA ALA A 334 -0.43 -15.08 -9.77
C ALA A 334 0.61 -14.13 -10.40
N GLY A 335 1.76 -13.94 -9.74
CA GLY A 335 2.82 -13.02 -10.15
C GLY A 335 2.53 -11.53 -9.91
N LEU A 336 1.47 -11.20 -9.16
CA LEU A 336 1.25 -9.87 -8.61
C LEU A 336 1.98 -9.73 -7.27
N ILE A 337 2.53 -8.55 -7.03
CA ILE A 337 3.20 -8.21 -5.77
C ILE A 337 2.64 -6.90 -5.26
N SER A 338 2.60 -6.74 -3.95
CA SER A 338 2.25 -5.47 -3.34
C SER A 338 3.34 -4.44 -3.62
N THR A 339 2.93 -3.21 -3.93
CA THR A 339 3.86 -2.10 -4.17
C THR A 339 4.71 -1.80 -2.95
N ALA A 340 4.11 -1.72 -1.75
CA ALA A 340 4.86 -1.55 -0.50
C ALA A 340 5.84 -2.72 -0.26
N GLU A 341 5.39 -3.98 -0.42
CA GLU A 341 6.27 -5.15 -0.22
C GLU A 341 7.52 -5.11 -1.13
N ALA A 342 7.39 -4.62 -2.37
CA ALA A 342 8.50 -4.51 -3.31
C ALA A 342 9.43 -3.30 -3.05
N THR A 343 8.95 -2.30 -2.32
CA THR A 343 9.62 -0.98 -2.17
C THR A 343 9.85 -0.56 -0.73
N THR A 344 9.83 -1.54 0.17
CA THR A 344 10.17 -1.38 1.57
C THR A 344 11.16 -2.47 2.00
N LEU A 345 12.24 -2.59 1.23
CA LEU A 345 13.37 -3.50 1.46
C LEU A 345 14.72 -2.73 1.46
N GLN A 346 14.68 -1.45 1.09
CA GLN A 346 15.84 -0.70 0.65
C GLN A 346 16.74 -0.32 1.82
N LEU A 347 16.17 0.16 2.94
CA LEU A 347 16.99 0.64 4.06
C LEU A 347 17.85 -0.48 4.64
N GLU A 348 17.29 -1.68 4.73
CA GLU A 348 17.89 -2.88 5.30
C GLU A 348 18.99 -3.41 4.37
N PHE A 349 18.65 -3.70 3.11
CA PHE A 349 19.60 -4.27 2.14
C PHE A 349 20.74 -3.29 1.82
N ARG A 350 20.48 -1.98 1.76
CA ARG A 350 21.52 -0.96 1.56
C ARG A 350 22.46 -0.85 2.73
N TYR A 351 21.93 -0.85 3.95
CA TYR A 351 22.80 -0.79 5.13
C TYR A 351 23.62 -2.08 5.26
N LEU A 352 23.05 -3.24 4.97
CA LEU A 352 23.82 -4.49 4.91
C LEU A 352 24.93 -4.42 3.85
N SER A 353 24.65 -3.89 2.66
CA SER A 353 25.66 -3.66 1.62
C SER A 353 26.79 -2.76 2.12
N HIS A 354 26.44 -1.65 2.79
CA HIS A 354 27.41 -0.73 3.37
C HIS A 354 28.34 -1.41 4.40
N LEU A 355 27.78 -2.27 5.26
CA LEU A 355 28.51 -2.98 6.30
C LEU A 355 29.40 -4.13 5.79
N THR A 356 28.97 -4.80 4.72
CA THR A 356 29.64 -6.00 4.18
C THR A 356 30.53 -5.69 2.98
N GLU A 357 30.46 -4.47 2.45
CA GLU A 357 31.09 -4.06 1.19
C GLU A 357 30.66 -4.92 -0.01
N ASN A 358 29.53 -5.64 0.11
CA ASN A 358 28.97 -6.45 -0.95
C ASN A 358 27.87 -5.68 -1.69
N PRO A 359 28.10 -5.23 -2.94
CA PRO A 359 27.16 -4.37 -3.67
C PRO A 359 25.85 -5.08 -4.04
N ILE A 360 25.81 -6.42 -4.05
CA ILE A 360 24.64 -7.17 -4.53
C ILE A 360 23.35 -6.81 -3.80
N TYR A 361 23.42 -6.56 -2.48
CA TYR A 361 22.24 -6.22 -1.69
C TYR A 361 21.69 -4.85 -2.10
N TRP A 362 22.57 -3.86 -2.29
CA TRP A 362 22.18 -2.53 -2.75
C TRP A 362 21.59 -2.61 -4.16
N ASP A 363 22.31 -3.23 -5.10
CA ASP A 363 21.91 -3.32 -6.51
C ASP A 363 20.55 -3.98 -6.70
N LYS A 364 20.25 -5.04 -5.94
CA LYS A 364 18.96 -5.74 -5.99
C LYS A 364 17.82 -4.86 -5.47
N ALA A 365 17.99 -4.25 -4.31
CA ALA A 365 16.98 -3.36 -3.73
C ALA A 365 16.75 -2.09 -4.56
N GLU A 366 17.82 -1.56 -5.16
CA GLU A 366 17.82 -0.40 -6.05
C GLU A 366 17.08 -0.65 -7.36
N LYS A 367 17.27 -1.85 -7.93
CA LYS A 367 16.61 -2.25 -9.17
C LYS A 367 15.08 -2.14 -9.06
N ALA A 368 14.50 -2.50 -7.91
CA ALA A 368 13.07 -2.36 -7.67
C ALA A 368 12.60 -0.89 -7.75
N MET A 369 13.35 0.04 -7.15
CA MET A 369 13.05 1.47 -7.21
C MET A 369 13.16 2.03 -8.64
N ARG A 370 14.15 1.57 -9.41
CA ARG A 370 14.30 1.92 -10.83
C ARG A 370 13.10 1.45 -11.67
N VAL A 371 12.64 0.22 -11.46
CA VAL A 371 11.44 -0.33 -12.13
C VAL A 371 10.21 0.50 -11.78
N LEU A 372 9.99 0.80 -10.49
CA LEU A 372 8.85 1.60 -10.05
C LEU A 372 8.87 3.00 -10.68
N ARG A 373 10.04 3.67 -10.69
CA ARG A 373 10.16 5.00 -11.31
C ARG A 373 9.88 4.96 -12.81
N ALA A 374 10.32 3.92 -13.51
CA ALA A 374 10.04 3.72 -14.93
C ALA A 374 8.54 3.48 -15.20
N ALA A 375 7.82 2.84 -14.28
CA ALA A 375 6.37 2.61 -14.34
C ALA A 375 5.51 3.86 -14.00
N LYS A 376 6.11 5.05 -14.04
CA LYS A 376 5.57 6.38 -13.69
C LYS A 376 4.05 6.51 -13.86
N GLN A 377 3.38 6.94 -12.78
CA GLN A 377 1.95 7.21 -12.78
C GLN A 377 1.65 8.71 -12.97
N PRO A 378 0.65 9.09 -13.79
CA PRO A 378 0.33 10.51 -14.04
C PRO A 378 -0.04 11.32 -12.79
N SER A 379 -0.58 10.68 -11.75
CA SER A 379 -0.94 11.31 -10.48
C SER A 379 0.18 11.36 -9.46
N ASN A 380 1.36 10.78 -9.76
CA ASN A 380 2.43 10.49 -8.79
C ASN A 380 1.98 9.62 -7.60
N LEU A 381 0.79 9.02 -7.70
CA LEU A 381 0.25 8.06 -6.75
C LEU A 381 0.24 6.69 -7.41
N VAL A 382 0.59 5.66 -6.64
CA VAL A 382 0.83 4.33 -7.16
C VAL A 382 -0.31 3.38 -6.77
N PRO A 383 -0.80 2.55 -7.70
CA PRO A 383 -1.64 1.41 -7.35
C PRO A 383 -0.92 0.47 -6.38
N ILE A 384 -1.68 -0.21 -5.52
CA ILE A 384 -1.13 -1.12 -4.51
C ILE A 384 -0.55 -2.44 -5.07
N TYR A 385 -0.68 -2.70 -6.37
CA TYR A 385 -0.14 -3.90 -7.00
C TYR A 385 0.67 -3.61 -8.28
N MET A 386 1.75 -4.37 -8.43
CA MET A 386 2.59 -4.45 -9.62
C MET A 386 2.70 -5.90 -10.11
N ASN A 387 2.99 -6.10 -11.38
CA ASN A 387 3.32 -7.41 -11.92
C ASN A 387 4.84 -7.66 -11.87
N ALA A 388 5.26 -8.74 -11.22
CA ALA A 388 6.67 -9.07 -11.02
C ALA A 388 7.44 -9.40 -12.32
N ASN A 389 6.73 -9.81 -13.38
CA ASN A 389 7.36 -10.11 -14.68
C ASN A 389 7.53 -8.85 -15.53
N SER A 390 6.47 -8.04 -15.68
CA SER A 390 6.50 -6.87 -16.57
C SER A 390 7.02 -5.60 -15.89
N GLY A 391 7.01 -5.53 -14.56
CA GLY A 391 7.36 -4.33 -13.81
C GLY A 391 6.31 -3.21 -13.90
N LEU A 392 5.11 -3.51 -14.42
CA LEU A 392 4.03 -2.53 -14.61
C LEU A 392 3.00 -2.61 -13.48
N PHE A 393 2.46 -1.45 -13.12
CA PHE A 393 1.28 -1.37 -12.27
C PHE A 393 0.06 -2.01 -12.94
N ILE A 394 -0.77 -2.66 -12.13
CA ILE A 394 -2.11 -3.08 -12.56
C ILE A 394 -3.17 -2.10 -12.05
N ASP A 395 -4.35 -2.13 -12.66
CA ASP A 395 -5.48 -1.32 -12.23
C ASP A 395 -6.05 -1.86 -10.90
N SER A 396 -5.53 -1.33 -9.79
CA SER A 396 -5.96 -1.62 -8.42
C SER A 396 -6.16 -0.35 -7.61
N GLU A 397 -6.58 -0.49 -6.36
CA GLU A 397 -6.72 0.62 -5.41
C GLU A 397 -5.43 1.44 -5.27
N ILE A 398 -5.59 2.73 -5.03
CA ILE A 398 -4.53 3.63 -4.56
C ILE A 398 -4.94 4.06 -3.16
N ARG A 399 -4.13 3.70 -2.17
CA ARG A 399 -4.34 4.04 -0.77
C ARG A 399 -3.01 4.21 -0.05
N LEU A 400 -3.05 4.94 1.05
CA LEU A 400 -1.89 5.20 1.92
C LEU A 400 -1.88 4.28 3.15
N GLY A 401 -2.77 3.28 3.19
CA GLY A 401 -2.75 2.19 4.17
C GLY A 401 -2.11 0.95 3.57
N SER A 402 -2.52 -0.22 4.06
CA SER A 402 -1.89 -1.51 3.74
C SER A 402 -1.61 -1.69 2.25
N ARG A 403 -0.42 -2.17 1.92
CA ARG A 403 0.11 -2.43 0.56
C ARG A 403 0.58 -1.20 -0.22
N GLY A 404 0.44 0.00 0.35
CA GLY A 404 0.85 1.26 -0.29
C GLY A 404 1.60 2.23 0.65
N ASP A 405 1.25 2.27 1.93
CA ASP A 405 1.88 3.05 3.01
C ASP A 405 3.40 3.22 2.90
N SER A 406 4.15 2.17 3.19
CA SER A 406 5.60 2.24 3.45
C SER A 406 6.44 2.50 2.20
N TYR A 407 5.87 2.36 1.00
CA TYR A 407 6.47 2.91 -0.22
C TYR A 407 6.73 4.41 -0.07
N TYR A 408 5.70 5.17 0.35
CA TYR A 408 5.79 6.63 0.49
C TYR A 408 6.76 7.02 1.60
N GLU A 409 6.80 6.22 2.65
CA GLU A 409 7.73 6.37 3.78
C GLU A 409 9.19 6.17 3.35
N TYR A 410 9.48 5.11 2.60
CA TYR A 410 10.84 4.75 2.20
C TYR A 410 11.39 5.69 1.13
N LEU A 411 10.57 6.46 0.39
CA LEU A 411 11.08 7.55 -0.43
C LEU A 411 11.81 8.60 0.41
N LEU A 412 11.18 9.07 1.50
CA LEU A 412 11.84 10.02 2.39
C LEU A 412 13.02 9.36 3.10
N LYS A 413 12.79 8.18 3.68
CA LYS A 413 13.79 7.53 4.54
C LYS A 413 15.04 7.10 3.79
N GLN A 414 14.96 6.70 2.52
CA GLN A 414 16.15 6.44 1.68
C GLN A 414 17.00 7.70 1.48
N TYR A 415 16.36 8.82 1.15
CA TYR A 415 17.06 10.12 1.04
C TYR A 415 17.74 10.50 2.36
N LEU A 416 17.08 10.29 3.50
CA LEU A 416 17.66 10.60 4.81
C LEU A 416 18.80 9.66 5.18
N GLN A 417 18.65 8.35 4.97
CA GLN A 417 19.63 7.34 5.35
C GLN A 417 20.97 7.55 4.64
N THR A 418 20.94 7.96 3.38
CA THR A 418 22.14 8.26 2.58
C THR A 418 22.66 9.68 2.80
N ASN A 419 22.41 10.25 3.97
CA ASN A 419 22.83 11.60 4.35
C ASN A 419 22.43 12.66 3.30
N LYS A 420 21.22 12.53 2.74
CA LYS A 420 20.64 13.48 1.79
C LYS A 420 21.39 13.59 0.45
N THR A 421 22.18 12.58 0.06
CA THR A 421 22.94 12.60 -1.19
C THR A 421 22.13 12.11 -2.40
N GLU A 422 21.07 11.32 -2.20
CA GLU A 422 20.29 10.72 -3.30
C GLU A 422 19.03 11.52 -3.64
N HIS A 423 19.20 12.58 -4.42
CA HIS A 423 18.12 13.52 -4.76
C HIS A 423 16.96 12.89 -5.53
N VAL A 424 17.14 11.76 -6.23
CA VAL A 424 16.05 11.02 -6.86
C VAL A 424 14.91 10.71 -5.88
N TYR A 425 15.21 10.21 -4.68
CA TYR A 425 14.14 9.87 -3.74
C TYR A 425 13.48 11.09 -3.15
N ARG A 426 14.21 12.21 -3.01
CA ARG A 426 13.61 13.50 -2.67
C ARG A 426 12.62 13.95 -3.75
N GLU A 427 13.00 13.88 -5.02
CA GLU A 427 12.11 14.26 -6.14
C GLU A 427 10.86 13.36 -6.18
N MET A 428 11.03 12.05 -6.01
CA MET A 428 9.93 11.10 -5.95
C MET A 428 9.02 11.37 -4.74
N TYR A 429 9.60 11.64 -3.57
CA TYR A 429 8.88 12.02 -2.35
C TYR A 429 8.07 13.30 -2.56
N ASP A 430 8.70 14.38 -3.03
CA ASP A 430 8.04 15.68 -3.25
C ASP A 430 6.86 15.54 -4.24
N ALA A 431 7.06 14.77 -5.32
CA ALA A 431 6.02 14.48 -6.30
C ALA A 431 4.86 13.65 -5.72
N ALA A 432 5.17 12.66 -4.89
CA ALA A 432 4.19 11.82 -4.23
C ALA A 432 3.38 12.61 -3.19
N MET A 433 4.04 13.43 -2.37
CA MET A 433 3.35 14.30 -1.40
C MET A 433 2.42 15.27 -2.11
N GLN A 434 2.86 15.91 -3.21
CA GLN A 434 1.96 16.73 -4.03
C GLN A 434 0.74 15.93 -4.52
N GLY A 435 0.93 14.70 -5.00
CA GLY A 435 -0.15 13.82 -5.41
C GLY A 435 -1.14 13.51 -4.29
N ILE A 436 -0.66 13.24 -3.08
CA ILE A 436 -1.47 13.01 -1.88
C ILE A 436 -2.33 14.25 -1.59
N HIS A 437 -1.72 15.43 -1.55
CA HIS A 437 -2.42 16.69 -1.32
C HIS A 437 -3.48 16.98 -2.38
N ASP A 438 -3.21 16.68 -3.65
CA ASP A 438 -4.10 16.98 -4.76
C ASP A 438 -5.31 16.04 -4.87
N LYS A 439 -5.19 14.81 -4.35
CA LYS A 439 -6.15 13.73 -4.65
C LYS A 439 -6.73 13.00 -3.45
N LEU A 440 -5.98 12.93 -2.33
CA LEU A 440 -6.33 12.06 -1.21
C LEU A 440 -6.72 12.82 0.05
N LEU A 441 -6.31 14.08 0.21
CA LEU A 441 -6.70 14.87 1.39
C LEU A 441 -8.14 15.37 1.30
N VAL A 442 -8.91 15.09 2.34
CA VAL A 442 -10.33 15.41 2.44
C VAL A 442 -10.64 15.97 3.83
N LYS A 443 -11.62 16.87 3.92
CA LYS A 443 -12.11 17.41 5.21
C LYS A 443 -13.36 16.66 5.68
N GLY A 444 -13.42 16.43 6.98
CA GLY A 444 -14.58 15.96 7.72
C GLY A 444 -15.72 16.97 7.69
N VAL A 445 -16.93 16.49 7.96
CA VAL A 445 -18.18 17.25 7.81
C VAL A 445 -18.66 17.93 9.11
N LYS A 446 -18.13 17.49 10.26
CA LYS A 446 -18.56 17.88 11.61
C LYS A 446 -17.52 18.74 12.32
N LYS A 447 -16.31 18.21 12.57
CA LYS A 447 -15.21 18.97 13.20
C LYS A 447 -14.25 19.55 12.16
N GLY A 448 -14.38 19.17 10.90
CA GLY A 448 -13.49 19.62 9.83
C GLY A 448 -12.12 18.95 9.87
N LEU A 449 -12.01 17.76 10.48
CA LEU A 449 -10.77 17.00 10.56
C LEU A 449 -10.22 16.66 9.16
N THR A 450 -8.91 16.77 8.98
CA THR A 450 -8.26 16.37 7.72
C THR A 450 -7.98 14.88 7.76
N PHE A 451 -8.42 14.14 6.76
CA PHE A 451 -8.15 12.72 6.66
C PHE A 451 -7.76 12.36 5.23
N THR A 452 -7.17 11.18 5.07
CA THR A 452 -6.82 10.64 3.76
C THR A 452 -7.92 9.73 3.26
N ALA A 453 -8.34 9.89 2.01
CA ALA A 453 -9.24 8.99 1.31
C ALA A 453 -8.48 7.97 0.45
N GLU A 454 -9.17 6.92 0.02
CA GLU A 454 -8.66 5.96 -0.97
C GLU A 454 -9.26 6.24 -2.35
N LEU A 455 -8.54 5.86 -3.41
CA LEU A 455 -9.07 5.84 -4.77
C LEU A 455 -9.24 4.40 -5.22
N ILE A 456 -10.49 4.02 -5.47
CA ILE A 456 -10.88 2.66 -5.81
C ILE A 456 -11.23 2.58 -7.31
N PRO A 457 -10.77 1.59 -8.08
CA PRO A 457 -11.10 1.48 -9.50
C PRO A 457 -12.63 1.44 -9.70
N THR A 458 -13.15 2.24 -10.63
CA THR A 458 -14.61 2.43 -10.84
C THR A 458 -15.35 1.14 -11.20
N HIS A 459 -14.64 0.15 -11.75
CA HIS A 459 -15.21 -1.16 -12.13
C HIS A 459 -15.19 -2.20 -11.00
N SER A 460 -14.51 -1.93 -9.87
CA SER A 460 -14.38 -2.85 -8.75
C SER A 460 -15.72 -3.10 -8.03
N GLN A 461 -15.82 -4.23 -7.34
CA GLN A 461 -16.98 -4.55 -6.51
C GLN A 461 -17.14 -3.56 -5.34
N ALA A 462 -16.02 -3.10 -4.77
CA ALA A 462 -16.00 -2.05 -3.75
C ALA A 462 -16.59 -0.72 -4.28
N ALA A 463 -16.29 -0.35 -5.53
CA ALA A 463 -16.93 0.81 -6.17
C ALA A 463 -18.43 0.61 -6.39
N LYS A 464 -18.89 -0.62 -6.66
CA LYS A 464 -20.33 -0.94 -6.78
C LYS A 464 -21.06 -0.88 -5.44
N GLU A 465 -20.43 -1.29 -4.34
CA GLU A 465 -21.02 -1.17 -3.00
C GLU A 465 -21.15 0.29 -2.55
N TYR A 466 -20.21 1.16 -2.96
CA TYR A 466 -20.27 2.61 -2.73
C TYR A 466 -21.26 3.33 -3.68
N VAL A 467 -21.68 2.68 -4.77
CA VAL A 467 -22.52 3.23 -5.84
C VAL A 467 -23.77 2.36 -6.05
N TYR A 468 -24.75 2.32 -5.14
CA TYR A 468 -26.13 1.84 -5.43
C TYR A 468 -27.15 2.29 -4.35
N PRO A 469 -28.45 2.60 -4.65
CA PRO A 469 -29.13 2.91 -5.90
C PRO A 469 -29.78 4.32 -5.84
N SER A 470 -29.14 5.38 -6.37
CA SER A 470 -29.90 6.61 -6.65
C SER A 470 -30.81 6.36 -7.84
N ARG A 471 -32.09 6.05 -7.59
CA ARG A 471 -33.10 5.75 -8.62
C ARG A 471 -33.53 6.98 -9.44
N PHE A 472 -32.97 8.14 -9.17
CA PHE A 472 -33.25 9.36 -9.90
C PHE A 472 -31.95 10.15 -10.03
N ILE A 473 -31.73 10.73 -11.21
CA ILE A 473 -30.53 11.41 -11.70
C ILE A 473 -29.57 10.47 -12.45
N SER A 474 -29.81 10.34 -13.75
CA SER A 474 -28.77 9.97 -14.71
C SER A 474 -27.57 10.90 -14.54
N PRO A 475 -26.33 10.39 -14.35
CA PRO A 475 -25.17 11.25 -14.23
C PRO A 475 -24.96 12.04 -15.54
N PRO A 476 -24.74 13.37 -15.46
CA PRO A 476 -24.42 14.16 -16.64
C PRO A 476 -23.05 13.72 -17.19
N SER A 477 -23.03 13.42 -18.49
CA SER A 477 -21.85 13.18 -19.36
C SER A 477 -20.68 12.35 -18.80
N LYS A 478 -20.68 11.06 -19.14
CA LYS A 478 -19.56 10.12 -19.02
C LYS A 478 -18.26 10.65 -19.68
N ARG A 479 -17.41 11.33 -18.91
CA ARG A 479 -15.96 11.12 -19.00
C ARG A 479 -15.66 9.96 -18.05
N PHE A 480 -15.18 8.84 -18.58
CA PHE A 480 -14.84 7.64 -17.82
C PHE A 480 -13.85 7.98 -16.71
N ARG A 481 -14.31 8.22 -15.47
CA ARG A 481 -13.42 8.35 -14.30
C ARG A 481 -12.89 6.94 -14.01
N LYS A 482 -11.57 6.78 -14.03
CA LYS A 482 -10.89 5.50 -13.73
C LYS A 482 -11.04 5.09 -12.25
N TYR A 483 -11.13 6.07 -11.36
CA TYR A 483 -11.22 5.88 -9.91
C TYR A 483 -12.41 6.62 -9.29
N THR A 484 -12.93 6.04 -8.21
CA THR A 484 -13.92 6.60 -7.27
C THR A 484 -13.27 6.84 -5.91
N LEU A 485 -13.55 7.98 -5.29
CA LEU A 485 -13.02 8.32 -3.97
C LEU A 485 -13.82 7.60 -2.88
N GLN A 486 -13.12 6.90 -1.98
CA GLN A 486 -13.69 6.23 -0.82
C GLN A 486 -13.20 6.91 0.47
N ARG A 487 -14.14 7.30 1.34
CA ARG A 487 -13.87 7.99 2.60
C ARG A 487 -13.57 6.98 3.71
N LYS A 488 -12.44 6.28 3.58
CA LYS A 488 -11.92 5.23 4.48
C LYS A 488 -10.47 5.56 4.82
N GLN A 489 -10.07 5.36 6.07
CA GLN A 489 -8.69 5.48 6.52
C GLN A 489 -8.37 4.33 7.48
N ASP A 490 -7.29 3.61 7.19
CA ASP A 490 -6.73 2.60 8.09
C ASP A 490 -5.98 3.29 9.24
N HIS A 491 -5.91 2.67 10.42
CA HIS A 491 -5.02 3.14 11.49
C HIS A 491 -3.57 3.21 11.01
N LEU A 492 -3.17 2.30 10.12
CA LEU A 492 -1.88 2.31 9.42
C LEU A 492 -1.51 3.70 8.90
N VAL A 493 -2.46 4.42 8.28
CA VAL A 493 -2.18 5.74 7.65
C VAL A 493 -1.73 6.80 8.68
N CYS A 494 -1.94 6.55 9.97
CA CYS A 494 -1.52 7.47 11.02
C CYS A 494 -0.01 7.70 11.09
N PHE A 495 0.83 6.88 10.44
CA PHE A 495 2.27 7.13 10.29
C PHE A 495 2.56 8.44 9.53
N LEU A 496 1.67 8.80 8.59
CA LEU A 496 1.91 9.85 7.61
C LEU A 496 2.02 11.23 8.27
N GLY A 497 1.32 11.45 9.37
CA GLY A 497 1.33 12.73 10.09
C GLY A 497 2.73 13.13 10.55
N GLY A 498 3.39 12.24 11.29
CA GLY A 498 4.77 12.40 11.73
C GLY A 498 5.76 12.39 10.56
N SER A 499 5.53 11.52 9.57
CA SER A 499 6.37 11.43 8.36
C SER A 499 6.40 12.74 7.56
N LEU A 500 5.25 13.41 7.37
CA LEU A 500 5.16 14.72 6.71
C LEU A 500 5.89 15.81 7.49
N MET A 501 5.76 15.83 8.83
CA MET A 501 6.49 16.79 9.67
C MET A 501 8.01 16.56 9.62
N LEU A 502 8.44 15.30 9.58
CA LEU A 502 9.85 14.92 9.39
C LEU A 502 10.34 15.39 8.01
N GLY A 503 9.58 15.11 6.94
CA GLY A 503 9.89 15.56 5.58
C GLY A 503 9.97 17.08 5.48
N ALA A 504 9.05 17.81 6.10
CA ALA A 504 9.06 19.27 6.12
C ALA A 504 10.34 19.85 6.74
N THR A 505 10.84 19.23 7.82
CA THR A 505 12.03 19.70 8.55
C THR A 505 13.35 19.16 7.99
N THR A 506 13.31 18.27 6.99
CA THR A 506 14.50 17.63 6.41
C THR A 506 14.65 17.86 4.90
N ALA A 507 13.62 17.56 4.11
CA ALA A 507 13.57 17.76 2.66
C ALA A 507 12.89 19.09 2.26
N GLY A 508 11.90 19.54 3.05
CA GLY A 508 11.11 20.75 2.85
C GLY A 508 11.72 22.02 3.45
N THR A 509 13.03 22.06 3.66
CA THR A 509 13.71 23.18 4.35
C THR A 509 14.61 24.01 3.42
N ARG A 510 14.87 25.26 3.84
CA ARG A 510 15.80 26.22 3.23
C ARG A 510 17.12 26.32 3.97
N VAL A 511 17.25 25.63 5.11
CA VAL A 511 18.42 25.68 5.98
C VAL A 511 18.89 24.27 6.30
N GLU A 512 20.16 24.10 6.62
CA GLU A 512 20.70 22.78 6.96
C GLU A 512 20.15 22.25 8.29
N LYS A 513 20.04 23.14 9.28
CA LYS A 513 19.53 22.84 10.63
C LYS A 513 18.30 23.68 10.94
N VAL A 514 17.17 23.00 11.11
CA VAL A 514 15.87 23.62 11.44
C VAL A 514 15.73 23.79 12.95
N SER A 515 15.07 24.86 13.39
CA SER A 515 14.81 25.04 14.83
C SER A 515 13.69 24.13 15.32
N ARG A 516 13.56 23.98 16.64
CA ARG A 516 12.52 23.20 17.30
C ARG A 516 11.67 24.11 18.20
N PRO A 517 10.41 24.42 17.85
CA PRO A 517 9.74 24.12 16.57
C PRO A 517 10.33 24.92 15.39
N PRO A 518 10.03 24.54 14.13
CA PRO A 518 10.51 25.24 12.94
C PRO A 518 9.96 26.67 12.87
N ARG A 519 10.82 27.61 12.46
CA ARG A 519 10.41 28.98 12.12
C ARG A 519 9.96 29.05 10.67
N GLU A 520 9.01 29.92 10.40
CA GLU A 520 8.38 30.06 9.07
C GLU A 520 9.39 30.17 7.92
N HIS A 521 10.39 31.04 8.06
CA HIS A 521 11.36 31.35 7.02
C HIS A 521 12.33 30.20 6.74
N GLN A 522 12.42 29.21 7.63
CA GLN A 522 13.28 28.04 7.49
C GLN A 522 12.67 26.98 6.57
N LEU A 523 11.36 27.04 6.32
CA LEU A 523 10.66 26.05 5.49
C LEU A 523 10.40 26.59 4.08
N THR A 524 10.44 25.70 3.09
CA THR A 524 9.92 25.98 1.74
C THR A 524 8.39 26.04 1.79
N ASN A 525 7.75 26.49 0.71
CA ASN A 525 6.28 26.50 0.65
C ASN A 525 5.70 25.08 0.74
N GLY A 526 6.36 24.10 0.11
CA GLY A 526 6.04 22.68 0.26
C GLY A 526 6.23 22.21 1.70
N GLY A 527 7.35 22.57 2.33
CA GLY A 527 7.60 22.24 3.74
C GLY A 527 6.57 22.83 4.70
N LYS A 528 6.12 24.08 4.48
CA LYS A 528 5.03 24.68 5.28
C LYS A 528 3.71 23.93 5.11
N ARG A 529 3.37 23.57 3.87
CA ARG A 529 2.17 22.79 3.54
C ARG A 529 2.20 21.42 4.22
N ASP A 530 3.31 20.70 4.07
CA ASP A 530 3.48 19.34 4.61
C ASP A 530 3.50 19.36 6.13
N TRP A 531 4.16 20.36 6.76
CA TRP A 531 4.13 20.56 8.21
C TRP A 531 2.69 20.74 8.74
N GLN A 532 1.92 21.62 8.10
CA GLN A 532 0.54 21.89 8.49
C GLN A 532 -0.34 20.65 8.30
N THR A 533 -0.23 19.94 7.17
CA THR A 533 -1.01 18.73 6.94
C THR A 533 -0.59 17.61 7.88
N GLY A 534 0.70 17.45 8.16
CA GLY A 534 1.19 16.49 9.15
C GLY A 534 0.55 16.72 10.51
N TYR A 535 0.51 17.97 10.98
CA TYR A 535 -0.20 18.35 12.19
C TYR A 535 -1.69 17.98 12.13
N GLU A 536 -2.41 18.35 11.06
CA GLU A 536 -3.84 18.07 10.93
C GLU A 536 -4.17 16.58 10.88
N LEU A 537 -3.33 15.76 10.24
CA LEU A 537 -3.51 14.30 10.21
C LEU A 537 -3.27 13.68 11.59
N ILE A 538 -2.30 14.18 12.35
CA ILE A 538 -2.10 13.76 13.75
C ILE A 538 -3.35 14.08 14.58
N GLU A 539 -3.95 15.27 14.43
CA GLU A 539 -5.18 15.60 15.14
C GLU A 539 -6.31 14.62 14.84
N THR A 540 -6.45 14.20 13.58
CA THR A 540 -7.44 13.19 13.19
C THR A 540 -7.17 11.83 13.81
N CYS A 541 -5.93 11.34 13.77
CA CYS A 541 -5.55 10.07 14.39
C CYS A 541 -5.69 10.08 15.91
N VAL A 542 -5.45 11.23 16.55
CA VAL A 542 -5.73 11.40 17.97
C VAL A 542 -7.24 11.44 18.23
N ASP A 543 -8.05 11.99 17.32
CA ASP A 543 -9.51 11.99 17.44
C ASP A 543 -10.12 10.59 17.27
N THR A 544 -9.50 9.69 16.49
CA THR A 544 -9.98 8.30 16.36
C THR A 544 -9.85 7.49 17.65
N HIS A 545 -9.05 7.97 18.61
CA HIS A 545 -8.96 7.40 19.95
C HIS A 545 -10.12 7.85 20.87
N ASN A 546 -11.04 8.71 20.41
CA ASN A 546 -12.24 9.09 21.17
C ASN A 546 -13.33 8.00 21.11
N THR A 547 -12.95 6.77 21.45
CA THR A 547 -13.81 5.59 21.62
C THR A 547 -14.11 5.36 23.09
N ALA A 548 -14.93 4.37 23.41
CA ALA A 548 -15.22 4.01 24.81
C ALA A 548 -13.98 3.54 25.60
N THR A 549 -13.02 2.88 24.92
CA THR A 549 -11.77 2.37 25.52
C THR A 549 -10.63 3.38 25.49
N GLY A 550 -10.74 4.44 24.69
CA GLY A 550 -9.64 5.37 24.43
C GLY A 550 -8.60 4.85 23.42
N LEU A 551 -8.92 3.76 22.71
CA LEU A 551 -8.09 3.12 21.68
C LEU A 551 -8.72 3.31 20.30
N SER A 552 -7.92 3.49 19.25
CA SER A 552 -8.43 3.66 17.90
C SER A 552 -8.90 2.34 17.28
N PRO A 553 -9.97 2.32 16.47
CA PRO A 553 -10.27 1.16 15.63
C PRO A 553 -9.19 0.93 14.56
N GLU A 554 -9.15 -0.28 14.00
CA GLU A 554 -8.30 -0.66 12.87
C GLU A 554 -8.64 0.17 11.61
N ILE A 555 -9.92 0.44 11.37
CA ILE A 555 -10.38 1.21 10.20
C ILE A 555 -11.46 2.21 10.60
N ALA A 556 -11.27 3.47 10.20
CA ALA A 556 -12.23 4.54 10.36
C ALA A 556 -12.83 4.95 9.00
N TYR A 557 -14.16 5.09 8.95
CA TYR A 557 -14.88 5.64 7.80
C TYR A 557 -15.34 7.06 8.11
N PHE A 558 -15.38 7.92 7.10
CA PHE A 558 -15.75 9.33 7.26
C PHE A 558 -17.01 9.65 6.49
N TYR A 559 -17.95 10.35 7.14
CA TYR A 559 -19.22 10.70 6.51
C TYR A 559 -19.03 11.58 5.29
N SER A 560 -19.80 11.30 4.23
CA SER A 560 -19.92 12.21 3.09
C SER A 560 -20.78 13.43 3.46
N PRO A 561 -20.64 14.56 2.75
CA PRO A 561 -21.55 15.70 2.92
C PRO A 561 -23.02 15.31 2.77
N GLU A 562 -23.35 14.44 1.81
CA GLU A 562 -24.72 13.97 1.57
C GLU A 562 -25.24 13.07 2.70
N GLU A 563 -24.38 12.26 3.32
CA GLU A 563 -24.73 11.50 4.53
C GLU A 563 -24.95 12.43 5.72
N ALA A 564 -24.13 13.48 5.83
CA ALA A 564 -24.23 14.47 6.89
C ALA A 564 -25.52 15.27 6.82
N GLU A 565 -25.92 15.69 5.62
CA GLU A 565 -27.21 16.34 5.38
C GLU A 565 -28.38 15.41 5.72
N ARG A 566 -28.32 14.13 5.32
CA ARG A 566 -29.39 13.16 5.60
C ARG A 566 -29.56 12.84 7.08
N ARG A 567 -28.45 12.73 7.81
CA ARG A 567 -28.46 12.33 9.23
C ARG A 567 -28.51 13.51 10.19
N GLY A 568 -28.17 14.71 9.73
CA GLY A 568 -28.25 15.95 10.49
C GLY A 568 -27.58 15.85 11.87
N ALA A 569 -28.37 16.12 12.91
CA ALA A 569 -27.91 16.17 14.29
C ALA A 569 -27.41 14.83 14.87
N GLU A 570 -27.67 13.69 14.21
CA GLU A 570 -27.19 12.38 14.66
C GLU A 570 -25.67 12.21 14.56
N ILE A 571 -25.00 12.99 13.69
CA ILE A 571 -23.55 12.90 13.51
C ILE A 571 -22.83 13.62 14.66
N LYS A 572 -22.18 12.82 15.50
CA LYS A 572 -21.42 13.26 16.67
C LYS A 572 -19.92 13.46 16.41
N ALA A 573 -19.39 12.83 15.36
CA ALA A 573 -17.97 12.87 14.99
C ALA A 573 -17.81 12.86 13.47
N ASP A 574 -16.61 13.20 12.97
CA ASP A 574 -16.30 13.14 11.53
C ASP A 574 -16.25 11.70 11.00
N TRP A 575 -15.95 10.75 11.88
CA TRP A 575 -15.71 9.36 11.55
C TRP A 575 -16.62 8.40 12.32
N TYR A 576 -16.64 7.14 11.87
CA TYR A 576 -17.37 6.03 12.47
C TYR A 576 -16.73 4.69 12.07
N ILE A 577 -17.09 3.62 12.77
CA ILE A 577 -16.70 2.24 12.41
C ILE A 577 -17.82 1.64 11.56
N LYS A 578 -17.53 1.27 10.31
CA LYS A 578 -18.55 0.77 9.38
C LYS A 578 -19.14 -0.54 9.90
N ASN A 579 -20.47 -0.66 9.82
CA ASN A 579 -21.26 -1.82 10.27
C ASN A 579 -21.22 -2.12 11.78
N ALA A 580 -20.49 -1.34 12.60
CA ALA A 580 -20.53 -1.49 14.05
C ALA A 580 -21.91 -1.11 14.61
N ARG A 581 -22.41 -1.91 15.56
CA ARG A 581 -23.68 -1.68 16.25
C ARG A 581 -23.53 -2.01 17.74
N PRO A 582 -24.10 -1.21 18.65
CA PRO A 582 -24.11 -1.55 20.07
C PRO A 582 -24.74 -2.92 20.32
N GLY A 583 -24.05 -3.78 21.09
CA GLY A 583 -24.51 -5.13 21.45
C GLY A 583 -24.43 -6.19 20.33
N ALA A 584 -23.99 -5.83 19.12
CA ALA A 584 -23.74 -6.80 18.06
C ALA A 584 -22.34 -7.45 18.20
N TRP A 585 -22.12 -8.54 17.47
CA TRP A 585 -20.77 -9.11 17.35
C TRP A 585 -19.80 -8.07 16.78
N PRO A 586 -18.59 -7.93 17.36
CA PRO A 586 -17.59 -7.00 16.86
C PRO A 586 -17.31 -7.22 15.37
N VAL A 587 -17.28 -6.12 14.63
CA VAL A 587 -16.79 -6.11 13.26
C VAL A 587 -15.26 -6.05 13.28
N TYR A 588 -14.63 -6.63 12.27
CA TYR A 588 -13.17 -6.69 12.17
C TYR A 588 -12.51 -5.31 12.29
N ASP A 589 -13.12 -4.28 11.67
CA ASP A 589 -12.65 -2.90 11.68
C ASP A 589 -12.65 -2.26 13.09
N ALA A 590 -13.42 -2.80 14.05
CA ALA A 590 -13.56 -2.25 15.39
C ALA A 590 -12.44 -2.65 16.36
N ARG A 591 -11.58 -3.59 15.97
CA ARG A 591 -10.53 -4.11 16.84
C ARG A 591 -9.41 -3.10 17.05
N TYR A 592 -8.63 -3.30 18.11
CA TYR A 592 -7.33 -2.66 18.31
C TYR A 592 -6.30 -3.74 18.57
N ILE A 593 -5.30 -3.85 17.70
CA ILE A 593 -4.28 -4.90 17.73
C ILE A 593 -2.91 -4.41 18.22
N LEU A 594 -2.89 -3.42 19.12
CA LEU A 594 -1.66 -2.86 19.71
C LEU A 594 -0.76 -2.10 18.72
N ARG A 595 -1.35 -1.56 17.64
CA ARG A 595 -0.63 -0.89 16.56
C ARG A 595 0.08 0.42 17.00
N PRO A 596 1.21 0.77 16.34
CA PRO A 596 2.06 1.88 16.75
C PRO A 596 1.81 3.22 16.06
N GLU A 597 1.11 3.30 14.93
CA GLU A 597 1.34 4.40 13.97
C GLU A 597 0.88 5.78 14.50
N THR A 598 -0.09 5.82 15.42
CA THR A 598 -0.43 7.06 16.14
C THR A 598 0.67 7.45 17.14
N VAL A 599 1.22 6.49 17.89
CA VAL A 599 2.29 6.77 18.87
C VAL A 599 3.63 7.12 18.19
N GLU A 600 3.90 6.53 17.02
CA GLU A 600 5.01 6.93 16.14
C GLU A 600 4.90 8.41 15.75
N SER A 601 3.75 8.80 15.21
CA SER A 601 3.54 10.15 14.72
C SER A 601 3.66 11.21 15.80
N ILE A 602 3.12 10.96 17.00
CA ILE A 602 3.26 11.90 18.12
C ILE A 602 4.68 11.89 18.71
N PHE A 603 5.43 10.77 18.62
CA PHE A 603 6.85 10.75 18.94
C PHE A 603 7.64 11.68 18.02
N LEU A 604 7.45 11.57 16.70
CA LEU A 604 8.08 12.46 15.74
C LEU A 604 7.66 13.90 15.96
N ALA A 605 6.37 14.16 16.13
CA ALA A 605 5.88 15.51 16.40
C ALA A 605 6.45 16.08 17.71
N TYR A 606 6.59 15.27 18.77
CA TYR A 606 7.31 15.69 19.97
C TYR A 606 8.75 16.06 19.65
N ARG A 607 9.52 15.17 19.03
CA ARG A 607 10.95 15.40 18.68
C ARG A 607 11.15 16.60 17.76
N LEU A 608 10.17 16.97 16.95
CA LEU A 608 10.26 18.13 16.03
C LEU A 608 9.72 19.44 16.62
N THR A 609 8.99 19.41 17.74
CA THR A 609 8.30 20.59 18.28
C THR A 609 8.68 20.96 19.72
N GLY A 610 9.04 19.99 20.56
CA GLY A 610 9.18 20.20 22.01
C GLY A 610 7.87 20.22 22.77
N ASN A 611 6.73 20.09 22.10
CA ASN A 611 5.44 20.32 22.71
C ASN A 611 5.02 19.14 23.61
N SER A 612 4.96 19.38 24.92
CA SER A 612 4.57 18.38 25.93
C SER A 612 3.16 17.80 25.75
N ARG A 613 2.30 18.42 24.92
CA ARG A 613 1.00 17.86 24.53
C ARG A 613 1.13 16.45 23.96
N TYR A 614 2.13 16.19 23.12
CA TYR A 614 2.34 14.87 22.52
C TYR A 614 2.67 13.80 23.56
N ARG A 615 3.47 14.15 24.59
CA ARG A 615 3.69 13.29 25.76
C ARG A 615 2.40 13.02 26.55
N LYS A 616 1.52 14.02 26.71
CA LYS A 616 0.21 13.83 27.37
C LYS A 616 -0.71 12.90 26.57
N ILE A 617 -0.71 13.02 25.24
CA ILE A 617 -1.47 12.16 24.33
C ILE A 617 -0.94 10.72 24.42
N GLY A 618 0.38 10.52 24.26
CA GLY A 618 0.99 9.19 24.33
C GLY A 618 0.75 8.53 25.69
N TRP A 619 0.79 9.29 26.78
CA TRP A 619 0.50 8.77 28.11
C TRP A 619 -0.95 8.31 28.24
N ARG A 620 -1.91 9.08 27.71
CA ARG A 620 -3.32 8.68 27.72
C ARG A 620 -3.54 7.40 26.91
N ILE A 621 -2.94 7.29 25.73
CA ILE A 621 -3.02 6.07 24.90
C ILE A 621 -2.44 4.88 25.66
N PHE A 622 -1.23 5.02 26.23
CA PHE A 622 -0.60 3.98 27.03
C PHE A 622 -1.49 3.55 28.22
N GLN A 623 -2.09 4.49 28.96
CA GLN A 623 -3.02 4.16 30.04
C GLN A 623 -4.26 3.40 29.57
N SER A 624 -4.76 3.68 28.37
CA SER A 624 -5.85 2.91 27.76
C SER A 624 -5.40 1.48 27.41
N ILE A 625 -4.18 1.30 26.89
CA ILE A 625 -3.59 -0.02 26.63
C ILE A 625 -3.43 -0.80 27.95
N GLU A 626 -2.84 -0.19 28.98
CA GLU A 626 -2.71 -0.77 30.32
C GLU A 626 -4.05 -1.26 30.88
N LYS A 627 -5.12 -0.47 30.68
CA LYS A 627 -6.44 -0.77 31.22
C LYS A 627 -7.16 -1.88 30.45
N HIS A 628 -7.06 -1.90 29.12
CA HIS A 628 -7.93 -2.73 28.29
C HIS A 628 -7.22 -3.95 27.69
N CYS A 629 -5.91 -3.88 27.48
CA CYS A 629 -5.12 -4.91 26.80
C CYS A 629 -4.23 -5.73 27.74
N ARG A 630 -3.82 -5.20 28.90
CA ARG A 630 -2.97 -5.91 29.87
C ARG A 630 -3.68 -7.17 30.40
N LEU A 631 -2.91 -8.24 30.60
CA LEU A 631 -3.34 -9.47 31.23
C LEU A 631 -2.65 -9.65 32.58
N ASP A 632 -3.38 -10.14 33.58
CA ASP A 632 -2.84 -10.30 34.94
C ASP A 632 -1.75 -11.38 35.02
N GLU A 633 -1.88 -12.43 34.22
CA GLU A 633 -0.97 -13.59 34.20
C GLU A 633 0.32 -13.33 33.39
N GLY A 634 0.39 -12.23 32.63
CA GLY A 634 1.52 -11.92 31.75
C GLY A 634 1.09 -11.55 30.34
N GLY A 635 1.82 -10.64 29.68
CA GLY A 635 1.50 -10.25 28.31
C GLY A 635 0.35 -9.24 28.15
N TYR A 636 0.12 -8.88 26.89
CA TYR A 636 -0.92 -7.97 26.43
C TYR A 636 -1.63 -8.58 25.25
N SER A 637 -2.91 -8.29 25.12
CA SER A 637 -3.78 -8.88 24.11
C SER A 637 -4.53 -7.80 23.35
N SER A 638 -4.70 -8.04 22.05
CA SER A 638 -5.59 -7.27 21.19
C SER A 638 -7.03 -7.32 21.71
N ILE A 639 -7.82 -6.28 21.42
CA ILE A 639 -9.25 -6.26 21.76
C ILE A 639 -10.11 -6.21 20.50
N LEU A 640 -11.27 -6.87 20.51
CA LEU A 640 -12.09 -7.03 19.31
C LEU A 640 -12.97 -5.81 18.99
N ASN A 641 -13.25 -4.95 19.97
CA ASN A 641 -14.11 -3.78 19.82
C ASN A 641 -13.69 -2.64 20.75
N VAL A 642 -13.21 -1.54 20.19
CA VAL A 642 -12.79 -0.34 20.93
C VAL A 642 -13.95 0.48 21.53
N ASP A 643 -15.18 0.26 21.08
CA ASP A 643 -16.38 0.91 21.63
C ASP A 643 -17.04 0.10 22.76
N ASP A 644 -16.43 -1.01 23.18
CA ASP A 644 -16.86 -1.82 24.32
C ASP A 644 -15.76 -1.83 25.41
N VAL A 645 -16.04 -1.24 26.57
CA VAL A 645 -15.08 -1.23 27.69
C VAL A 645 -14.81 -2.63 28.26
N ASN A 646 -15.71 -3.59 28.02
CA ASN A 646 -15.58 -5.00 28.38
C ASN A 646 -15.24 -5.87 27.16
N SER A 647 -14.59 -5.26 26.15
CA SER A 647 -14.22 -5.91 24.91
C SER A 647 -13.60 -7.28 25.14
N LYS A 648 -14.01 -8.26 24.32
CA LYS A 648 -13.34 -9.55 24.28
C LYS A 648 -11.90 -9.35 23.83
N LYS A 649 -11.01 -10.04 24.52
CA LYS A 649 -9.60 -10.15 24.19
C LYS A 649 -9.40 -11.21 23.11
N ASP A 650 -8.50 -10.93 22.19
CA ASP A 650 -8.04 -11.87 21.18
C ASP A 650 -6.73 -12.50 21.64
N ASP A 651 -6.55 -13.80 21.43
CA ASP A 651 -5.39 -14.54 21.96
C ASP A 651 -4.14 -14.30 21.10
N LYS A 652 -3.68 -13.06 21.06
CA LYS A 652 -2.61 -12.60 20.18
C LYS A 652 -1.91 -11.38 20.76
N MET A 653 -0.60 -11.50 20.94
CA MET A 653 0.31 -10.38 21.17
C MET A 653 1.17 -10.22 19.91
N GLU A 654 0.98 -9.12 19.19
CA GLU A 654 1.73 -8.83 17.97
C GLU A 654 3.18 -8.46 18.29
N THR A 655 4.14 -8.82 17.43
CA THR A 655 5.58 -8.55 17.68
C THR A 655 5.86 -7.04 17.77
N PHE A 656 5.19 -6.25 16.93
CA PHE A 656 5.27 -4.79 16.92
C PHE A 656 4.78 -4.10 18.19
N TRP A 657 4.07 -4.80 19.09
CA TRP A 657 3.82 -4.27 20.42
C TRP A 657 5.14 -3.98 21.15
N LEU A 658 6.09 -4.91 21.07
CA LEU A 658 7.42 -4.81 21.67
C LEU A 658 8.38 -4.02 20.80
N ALA A 659 8.35 -4.22 19.48
CA ALA A 659 9.28 -3.60 18.56
C ALA A 659 8.97 -2.11 18.33
N GLU A 660 7.70 -1.73 18.25
CA GLU A 660 7.29 -0.41 17.80
C GLU A 660 6.55 0.38 18.87
N THR A 661 5.39 -0.11 19.32
CA THR A 661 4.49 0.67 20.17
C THR A 661 5.16 1.04 21.49
N LEU A 662 5.77 0.07 22.18
CA LEU A 662 6.53 0.33 23.40
C LEU A 662 7.84 1.10 23.15
N LYS A 663 8.51 0.89 22.02
CA LYS A 663 9.74 1.63 21.65
C LYS A 663 9.44 3.12 21.42
N TYR A 664 8.43 3.46 20.64
CA TYR A 664 8.04 4.86 20.40
C TYR A 664 7.50 5.52 21.68
N LEU A 665 6.73 4.82 22.51
CA LEU A 665 6.31 5.33 23.82
C LEU A 665 7.52 5.58 24.74
N TYR A 666 8.49 4.66 24.78
CA TYR A 666 9.72 4.83 25.54
C TYR A 666 10.50 6.06 25.05
N LEU A 667 10.76 6.17 23.75
CA LEU A 667 11.50 7.27 23.15
C LEU A 667 10.77 8.63 23.23
N LEU A 668 9.44 8.61 23.33
CA LEU A 668 8.61 9.80 23.59
C LEU A 668 8.85 10.33 25.01
N PHE A 669 9.06 9.45 26.00
CA PHE A 669 9.31 9.82 27.39
C PHE A 669 10.80 9.87 27.77
N GLU A 670 11.71 9.36 26.94
CA GLU A 670 13.15 9.44 27.14
C GLU A 670 13.73 10.79 26.63
N ASP A 671 14.98 11.04 26.99
CA ASP A 671 15.78 12.17 26.51
C ASP A 671 15.98 12.14 24.99
N GLU A 672 16.06 13.34 24.41
CA GLU A 672 16.12 13.53 22.97
C GLU A 672 17.48 13.15 22.35
N SER A 673 18.51 13.01 23.19
CA SER A 673 19.81 12.49 22.80
C SER A 673 19.80 10.98 22.53
N VAL A 674 18.80 10.24 23.02
CA VAL A 674 18.63 8.82 22.71
C VAL A 674 17.97 8.69 21.35
N ILE A 675 18.69 8.05 20.41
CA ILE A 675 18.32 7.87 18.99
C ILE A 675 17.89 9.20 18.35
N PRO A 676 18.82 10.15 18.17
CA PRO A 676 18.50 11.46 17.61
C PRO A 676 18.22 11.36 16.11
N LEU A 677 17.19 12.09 15.65
CA LEU A 677 16.65 12.01 14.27
C LEU A 677 17.62 12.52 13.18
N ASP A 678 18.72 13.18 13.56
CA ASP A 678 19.79 13.62 12.65
C ASP A 678 20.94 12.60 12.53
N LYS A 679 20.86 11.47 13.26
CA LYS A 679 21.82 10.36 13.19
C LYS A 679 21.19 9.03 12.82
N TYR A 680 19.88 8.89 13.01
CA TYR A 680 19.16 7.65 12.78
C TYR A 680 17.94 7.86 11.89
N VAL A 681 17.64 6.83 11.11
CA VAL A 681 16.38 6.64 10.42
C VAL A 681 15.79 5.33 10.93
N PHE A 682 14.58 5.38 11.46
CA PHE A 682 13.84 4.16 11.80
C PHE A 682 13.42 3.48 10.51
N ASN A 683 13.56 2.16 10.39
CA ASN A 683 12.88 1.43 9.34
C ASN A 683 11.35 1.40 9.61
N THR A 684 10.56 0.73 8.78
CA THR A 684 9.08 0.71 8.96
C THR A 684 8.62 -0.12 10.16
N GLU A 685 9.51 -0.85 10.83
CA GLU A 685 9.24 -1.66 12.03
C GLU A 685 9.98 -1.07 13.27
N ALA A 686 10.15 0.25 13.27
CA ALA A 686 10.81 1.00 14.34
C ALA A 686 12.24 0.54 14.70
N HIS A 687 12.96 -0.16 13.83
CA HIS A 687 14.37 -0.47 14.05
C HIS A 687 15.25 0.71 13.64
N PRO A 688 15.98 1.36 14.58
CA PRO A 688 16.83 2.50 14.24
C PRO A 688 18.07 2.04 13.47
N LEU A 689 18.23 2.53 12.24
CA LEU A 689 19.39 2.35 11.37
C LEU A 689 20.17 3.67 11.28
N PRO A 690 21.51 3.64 11.12
CA PRO A 690 22.29 4.86 11.02
C PRO A 690 22.07 5.60 9.71
N ILE A 691 22.18 6.92 9.77
CA ILE A 691 22.49 7.75 8.61
C ILE A 691 23.98 7.58 8.29
N PHE A 692 24.32 7.29 7.04
CA PHE A 692 25.68 7.05 6.59
C PHE A 692 25.98 7.74 5.26
N MET A 693 27.27 7.93 4.98
CA MET A 693 27.73 8.33 3.65
C MET A 693 27.83 7.07 2.78
N PRO A 694 27.12 7.00 1.64
CA PRO A 694 27.20 5.83 0.78
C PRO A 694 28.62 5.56 0.29
N ASN A 695 29.04 4.30 0.39
CA ASN A 695 30.25 3.76 -0.26
C ASN A 695 29.92 3.01 -1.57
N HIS A 696 28.66 3.10 -2.01
CA HIS A 696 28.13 2.55 -3.24
C HIS A 696 27.81 3.69 -4.23
N PRO A 697 27.88 3.47 -5.57
CA PRO A 697 27.36 4.43 -6.54
C PRO A 697 25.93 4.88 -6.20
N LEU A 698 25.71 6.19 -6.24
CA LEU A 698 24.40 6.79 -5.98
C LEU A 698 23.42 6.47 -7.11
N ALA A 699 22.14 6.45 -6.77
CA ALA A 699 21.08 6.29 -7.76
C ALA A 699 21.10 7.40 -8.84
N ASP A 700 21.11 6.99 -10.12
CA ASP A 700 21.36 7.82 -11.30
C ASP A 700 20.23 7.79 -12.35
N PHE A 701 19.12 7.12 -12.04
CA PHE A 701 18.00 6.90 -12.96
C PHE A 701 16.94 8.01 -12.89
#